data_AF-A0AAV9HBD6-F1
#
_entry.id   AF-A0AAV9HBD6-F1
#
_cell.length_a   1.000
_cell.length_b   1.000
_cell.length_c   1.000
_cell.angle_alpha   90.00
_cell.angle_beta   90.00
_cell.angle_gamma   90.00
#
_symmetry.space_group_name_H-M   'P 1'
#
loop_
_entity.id
_entity.type
_entity.pdbx_description
1 polymer ?
#
loop_
_entity_poly.entity_id
_entity_poly.type
_entity_poly.pdbx_seq_one_letter_code
_entity_poly.pdbx_strand_id
1 'polypeptide(L)'
;MAFQPKNFTRPAIGRGGSLGLLYDASSDCVIYSQSILKGEAPLEAIEVTETPNIKHEITTEDSLHEKLSKLDVSGELSASLMGGLFELSGSGKYLSNQKSTAKVESSSVICNIKTKHERLILGSDALRGVLDLDTLAHGDATHVITGIHWGGNCIVTAEASLDDSVDSTDAGGSANISGKWAEVMIKVSGKGEMESNDQNTKHSFKFTTTADIAVDFAMPEDFKQAAEFIKKIPEDLREPNKGKGVPIQYDLTSLPTLAKRFEAGTTVREESMIATLREDCLAQFVDLFHRINTVKQDVNAYLDDVMAHPKCVPGSQVAKARKTFSDIRNMEIELKREFQRALLKLRQAKAESGSSDAHGELFNLLARYSNRDGVGREIYSSILYEYRDKMDMADWFSKKGVNYVTDAPRNLERFVMFEGGDQFVLYFNELTRAGENWDKTYTLFHELVVNRAAKKTYKVAVVDCDVGYVANAGPRKLAKAFIEKRRDGKIIVADVVADMQALAGKSLLRCQDPTQLETSRAILAPPPGRRVVRVFCPGEHCFNSERSEWVCPDCREAVCFGHGLAAGGWDDSLYCGCGRYPVSQGQFKCGNPVHGAGYYSFADPDHLAGLLRNLDLSDECSVMILSEKGVDKPTLISSLWNYLLFGSLDEALNSRGPLKVATHSPRAFSHEGQTVLGGEDISASSPRKIKYDLAVKNRTVRLFDVADIDTAVGSAQAPRVLNEILSVLRSVDRLDAVLFILPPDAASLSDEFKLYMTNVISQLQLGNNKLDSHLMFGFASSGKAGQFALGDTKMPLNSILQTAGIQISLGQGNTFFFDQEGFGFPALHRTAAPSTQSIDRSEGLNDRWTASAINARRLIQEVTRLAPLNIRESLCLERTRRFIADMKGPMAKHVLLTATAAESRLAEQEKLGNVEAEMKELDKELAAMKDGGDARTKLPKPKTVCCFPGCAVFKDGASPGEKVRASCCSACTVDPVEDGKEGSSRLRYCWAFYDRQKETYLDDCVICGHGRKLHMHACYDKNIARRDNSDVTKEKDDLEEERRAILRRTSDNETLEKEFAKEAETVENALVCFGVYLKDWVPNVKDMIAALKDAISGGLERLVCDAATNEGERVKRLRELQKSYDDRLERVADRIEAGRPSAESHHGEIEDVMAKLYETTHLGLELKKATSTSSGHVAASENANPPASDSTVTAASPGGDASAGNDVPPESRVQAAVSQDSAAAAPTEEGLSSPWESVPMLTP
;
A
#
# COMPACT_ATOMS: atom_id res chain seq x y z
N MET A 1 -26.86 -80.19 -37.66
CA MET A 1 -28.07 -79.35 -37.42
C MET A 1 -29.22 -79.95 -38.21
N ALA A 2 -30.43 -80.01 -37.65
CA ALA A 2 -31.55 -80.70 -38.29
C ALA A 2 -32.22 -79.83 -39.37
N PHE A 3 -31.70 -79.93 -40.59
CA PHE A 3 -32.31 -79.40 -41.80
C PHE A 3 -33.69 -80.04 -42.03
N GLN A 4 -34.78 -79.25 -42.02
CA GLN A 4 -36.10 -79.68 -42.49
C GLN A 4 -36.81 -78.57 -43.30
N PRO A 5 -37.47 -78.90 -44.43
CA PRO A 5 -38.33 -77.96 -45.15
C PRO A 5 -39.63 -77.75 -44.36
N LYS A 6 -39.63 -76.77 -43.45
CA LYS A 6 -40.79 -76.45 -42.62
C LYS A 6 -41.65 -75.41 -43.33
N ASN A 7 -42.94 -75.71 -43.47
CA ASN A 7 -43.95 -74.69 -43.72
C ASN A 7 -43.92 -73.71 -42.54
N PHE A 8 -44.00 -72.40 -42.81
CA PHE A 8 -43.88 -71.37 -41.79
C PHE A 8 -44.76 -70.16 -42.12
N THR A 9 -44.98 -69.30 -41.13
CA THR A 9 -45.73 -68.05 -41.29
C THR A 9 -44.80 -66.86 -41.44
N ARG A 10 -45.18 -65.88 -42.27
CA ARG A 10 -44.36 -64.69 -42.53
C ARG A 10 -45.20 -63.42 -42.52
N PRO A 11 -44.96 -62.46 -41.59
CA PRO A 11 -45.61 -61.16 -41.62
C PRO A 11 -45.46 -60.46 -42.97
N ALA A 12 -46.55 -59.88 -43.48
CA ALA A 12 -46.57 -59.24 -44.80
C ALA A 12 -45.83 -57.90 -44.79
N ILE A 13 -45.94 -57.11 -43.70
CA ILE A 13 -45.25 -55.83 -43.51
C ILE A 13 -45.48 -54.89 -44.72
N GLY A 14 -46.77 -54.67 -45.04
CA GLY A 14 -47.22 -53.84 -46.16
C GLY A 14 -47.01 -54.41 -47.57
N ARG A 15 -46.38 -55.58 -47.74
CA ARG A 15 -46.24 -56.26 -49.04
C ARG A 15 -47.56 -56.92 -49.43
N GLY A 16 -47.99 -56.77 -50.69
CA GLY A 16 -49.17 -57.46 -51.22
C GLY A 16 -48.92 -58.91 -51.58
N GLY A 17 -49.98 -59.67 -51.83
CA GLY A 17 -49.91 -61.08 -52.23
C GLY A 17 -51.29 -61.70 -52.42
N SER A 18 -51.35 -62.77 -53.20
CA SER A 18 -52.55 -63.59 -53.43
C SER A 18 -52.20 -65.07 -53.28
N LEU A 19 -53.22 -65.89 -53.02
CA LEU A 19 -53.05 -67.35 -52.94
C LEU A 19 -52.42 -67.89 -54.22
N GLY A 20 -51.51 -68.85 -54.06
CA GLY A 20 -50.80 -69.51 -55.14
C GLY A 20 -49.59 -68.75 -55.69
N LEU A 21 -49.30 -67.51 -55.29
CA LEU A 21 -48.06 -66.83 -55.70
C LEU A 21 -46.82 -67.51 -55.11
N LEU A 22 -45.73 -67.50 -55.87
CA LEU A 22 -44.43 -67.98 -55.40
C LEU A 22 -43.77 -66.96 -54.46
N TYR A 23 -42.97 -67.46 -53.52
CA TYR A 23 -42.22 -66.68 -52.55
C TYR A 23 -40.78 -67.18 -52.47
N ASP A 24 -39.84 -66.24 -52.43
CA ASP A 24 -38.44 -66.53 -52.10
C ASP A 24 -38.13 -66.08 -50.67
N ALA A 25 -37.94 -67.06 -49.78
CA ALA A 25 -37.50 -66.82 -48.42
C ALA A 25 -35.98 -66.53 -48.29
N SER A 26 -35.19 -66.64 -49.35
CA SER A 26 -33.77 -66.22 -49.33
C SER A 26 -33.65 -64.70 -49.34
N SER A 27 -34.41 -64.03 -50.22
CA SER A 27 -34.53 -62.56 -50.31
C SER A 27 -35.70 -61.97 -49.52
N ASP A 28 -36.61 -62.79 -49.01
CA ASP A 28 -37.91 -62.37 -48.45
C ASP A 28 -38.77 -61.57 -49.45
N CYS A 29 -38.97 -62.12 -50.65
CA CYS A 29 -39.73 -61.48 -51.73
C CYS A 29 -40.90 -62.34 -52.22
N VAL A 30 -42.05 -61.69 -52.47
CA VAL A 30 -43.17 -62.27 -53.24
C VAL A 30 -42.84 -62.14 -54.72
N ILE A 31 -42.94 -63.22 -55.49
CA ILE A 31 -42.65 -63.24 -56.92
C ILE A 31 -43.98 -63.06 -57.67
N TYR A 32 -44.39 -61.80 -57.84
CA TYR A 32 -45.69 -61.44 -58.43
C TYR A 32 -45.91 -61.93 -59.87
N SER A 33 -44.85 -62.32 -60.59
CA SER A 33 -44.91 -62.83 -61.96
C SER A 33 -45.11 -64.35 -62.07
N GLN A 34 -45.09 -65.09 -60.95
CA GLN A 34 -45.14 -66.56 -60.96
C GLN A 34 -46.15 -67.09 -59.93
N SER A 35 -46.98 -68.04 -60.36
CA SER A 35 -47.99 -68.67 -59.51
C SER A 35 -48.17 -70.14 -59.86
N ILE A 36 -48.45 -70.98 -58.85
CA ILE A 36 -48.89 -72.36 -59.08
C ILE A 36 -50.34 -72.44 -59.62
N LEU A 37 -51.03 -71.32 -59.81
CA LEU A 37 -52.40 -71.27 -60.33
C LEU A 37 -52.43 -70.56 -61.69
N LYS A 38 -53.16 -71.14 -62.66
CA LYS A 38 -53.38 -70.58 -64.00
C LYS A 38 -54.38 -69.42 -64.04
N GLY A 39 -54.88 -69.00 -62.88
CA GLY A 39 -55.92 -67.99 -62.68
C GLY A 39 -56.33 -67.90 -61.21
N GLU A 40 -57.52 -67.37 -60.91
CA GLU A 40 -58.06 -67.39 -59.55
C GLU A 40 -58.35 -68.84 -59.09
N ALA A 41 -58.16 -69.12 -57.80
CA ALA A 41 -58.50 -70.44 -57.24
C ALA A 41 -60.03 -70.65 -57.21
N PRO A 42 -60.53 -71.84 -57.56
CA PRO A 42 -61.95 -72.20 -57.41
C PRO A 42 -62.43 -72.02 -55.97
N LEU A 43 -63.67 -71.55 -55.78
CA LEU A 43 -64.24 -71.30 -54.46
C LEU A 43 -64.31 -72.58 -53.60
N GLU A 44 -64.50 -73.74 -54.22
CA GLU A 44 -64.51 -75.07 -53.59
C GLU A 44 -63.11 -75.55 -53.14
N ALA A 45 -62.05 -74.81 -53.52
CA ALA A 45 -60.68 -75.05 -53.10
C ALA A 45 -60.16 -74.03 -52.07
N ILE A 46 -61.01 -73.09 -51.62
CA ILE A 46 -60.64 -72.04 -50.66
C ILE A 46 -61.41 -72.24 -49.35
N GLU A 47 -60.67 -72.36 -48.26
CA GLU A 47 -61.16 -72.32 -46.89
C GLU A 47 -61.11 -70.87 -46.39
N VAL A 48 -62.25 -70.27 -46.01
CA VAL A 48 -62.31 -68.92 -45.43
C VAL A 48 -62.82 -69.01 -44.00
N THR A 49 -62.02 -68.54 -43.05
CA THR A 49 -62.36 -68.48 -41.61
C THR A 49 -62.40 -67.03 -41.15
N GLU A 50 -63.52 -66.60 -40.56
CA GLU A 50 -63.61 -65.30 -39.88
C GLU A 50 -62.69 -65.33 -38.65
N THR A 51 -61.76 -64.38 -38.55
CA THR A 51 -60.80 -64.24 -37.45
C THR A 51 -60.72 -62.80 -36.93
N PRO A 52 -61.87 -62.15 -36.62
CA PRO A 52 -61.89 -60.75 -36.18
C PRO A 52 -61.18 -60.59 -34.84
N ASN A 53 -60.10 -59.80 -34.83
CA ASN A 53 -59.37 -59.45 -33.62
C ASN A 53 -58.75 -58.06 -33.78
N ILE A 54 -58.97 -57.17 -32.80
CA ILE A 54 -58.36 -55.84 -32.76
C ILE A 54 -57.46 -55.79 -31.53
N LYS A 55 -56.15 -55.77 -31.75
CA LYS A 55 -55.14 -55.59 -30.70
C LYS A 55 -54.56 -54.18 -30.80
N HIS A 56 -54.54 -53.47 -29.68
CA HIS A 56 -53.88 -52.17 -29.56
C HIS A 56 -52.71 -52.30 -28.60
N GLU A 57 -51.57 -51.73 -28.97
CA GLU A 57 -50.37 -51.67 -28.12
C GLU A 57 -49.77 -50.26 -28.15
N ILE A 58 -49.25 -49.82 -27.00
CA ILE A 58 -48.48 -48.59 -26.89
C ILE A 58 -47.00 -48.99 -26.84
N THR A 59 -46.12 -48.22 -27.49
CA THR A 59 -44.68 -48.34 -27.28
C THR A 59 -44.21 -47.41 -26.18
N THR A 60 -43.39 -47.92 -25.26
CA THR A 60 -42.78 -47.09 -24.21
C THR A 60 -41.51 -46.40 -24.67
N GLU A 61 -40.82 -46.96 -25.66
CA GLU A 61 -39.56 -46.46 -26.20
C GLU A 61 -39.57 -46.42 -27.75
N ASP A 62 -38.68 -45.62 -28.33
CA ASP A 62 -38.43 -45.58 -29.79
C ASP A 62 -37.33 -46.58 -30.20
N SER A 63 -37.28 -47.77 -29.56
CA SER A 63 -36.20 -48.76 -29.77
C SER A 63 -36.52 -49.72 -30.91
N LEU A 64 -35.49 -50.10 -31.70
CA LEU A 64 -35.66 -51.06 -32.80
C LEU A 64 -36.18 -52.41 -32.31
N HIS A 65 -35.73 -52.84 -31.12
CA HIS A 65 -36.18 -54.08 -30.49
C HIS A 65 -37.68 -54.04 -30.15
N GLU A 66 -38.18 -52.96 -29.54
CA GLU A 66 -39.61 -52.83 -29.25
C GLU A 66 -40.43 -52.78 -30.55
N LYS A 67 -40.01 -52.00 -31.57
CA LYS A 67 -40.73 -51.93 -32.85
C LYS A 67 -40.83 -53.27 -33.57
N LEU A 68 -39.75 -54.05 -33.60
CA LEU A 68 -39.74 -55.39 -34.18
C LEU A 68 -40.71 -56.32 -33.42
N SER A 69 -40.63 -56.33 -32.08
CA SER A 69 -41.51 -57.14 -31.23
C SER A 69 -42.99 -56.81 -31.40
N LYS A 70 -43.35 -55.51 -31.43
CA LYS A 70 -44.75 -55.05 -31.52
C LYS A 70 -45.38 -55.27 -32.90
N LEU A 71 -44.58 -55.45 -33.95
CA LEU A 71 -45.05 -55.83 -35.29
C LEU A 71 -44.91 -57.33 -35.59
N ASP A 72 -44.66 -58.15 -34.57
CA ASP A 72 -44.47 -59.61 -34.68
C ASP A 72 -43.33 -60.00 -35.65
N VAL A 73 -42.31 -59.14 -35.76
CA VAL A 73 -41.13 -59.36 -36.60
C VAL A 73 -40.01 -59.95 -35.75
N SER A 74 -39.66 -61.20 -36.04
CA SER A 74 -38.59 -61.92 -35.34
C SER A 74 -37.74 -62.76 -36.29
N GLY A 75 -36.59 -63.25 -35.78
CA GLY A 75 -35.69 -64.16 -36.49
C GLY A 75 -35.29 -63.64 -37.87
N GLU A 76 -35.35 -64.51 -38.88
CA GLU A 76 -34.95 -64.22 -40.26
C GLU A 76 -35.62 -62.97 -40.87
N LEU A 77 -36.85 -62.62 -40.49
CA LEU A 77 -37.50 -61.43 -41.08
C LEU A 77 -36.85 -60.14 -40.57
N SER A 78 -36.44 -60.10 -39.30
CA SER A 78 -35.71 -58.95 -38.75
C SER A 78 -34.35 -58.75 -39.41
N ALA A 79 -33.62 -59.85 -39.68
CA ALA A 79 -32.37 -59.82 -40.45
C ALA A 79 -32.58 -59.24 -41.86
N SER A 80 -33.63 -59.66 -42.56
CA SER A 80 -33.98 -59.14 -43.90
C SER A 80 -34.32 -57.65 -43.88
N LEU A 81 -35.03 -57.19 -42.84
CA LEU A 81 -35.42 -55.80 -42.63
C LEU A 81 -34.20 -54.90 -42.37
N MET A 82 -33.31 -55.33 -41.48
CA MET A 82 -32.06 -54.63 -41.16
C MET A 82 -31.12 -54.58 -42.36
N GLY A 83 -30.99 -55.69 -43.10
CA GLY A 83 -30.28 -55.73 -44.38
C GLY A 83 -30.95 -54.95 -45.51
N GLY A 84 -32.24 -54.60 -45.38
CA GLY A 84 -33.00 -53.91 -46.43
C GLY A 84 -33.15 -54.75 -47.70
N LEU A 85 -33.49 -56.04 -47.56
CA LEU A 85 -33.67 -56.94 -48.71
C LEU A 85 -34.94 -56.65 -49.53
N PHE A 86 -35.93 -56.01 -48.93
CA PHE A 86 -37.17 -55.57 -49.58
C PHE A 86 -37.52 -54.13 -49.17
N GLU A 87 -38.30 -53.45 -50.00
CA GLU A 87 -38.79 -52.10 -49.71
C GLU A 87 -39.92 -52.13 -48.67
N LEU A 88 -39.93 -51.16 -47.75
CA LEU A 88 -40.92 -51.06 -46.69
C LEU A 88 -42.12 -50.20 -47.13
N SER A 89 -43.27 -50.84 -47.25
CA SER A 89 -44.55 -50.22 -47.56
C SER A 89 -45.50 -50.26 -46.35
N GLY A 90 -46.58 -49.47 -46.42
CA GLY A 90 -47.63 -49.44 -45.40
C GLY A 90 -47.10 -49.21 -43.97
N SER A 91 -47.56 -50.05 -43.04
CA SER A 91 -47.09 -50.11 -41.65
C SER A 91 -45.60 -50.41 -41.50
N GLY A 92 -45.00 -51.10 -42.48
CA GLY A 92 -43.57 -51.40 -42.48
C GLY A 92 -42.68 -50.17 -42.43
N LYS A 93 -43.16 -49.02 -42.92
CA LYS A 93 -42.44 -47.73 -42.84
C LYS A 93 -42.15 -47.29 -41.41
N TYR A 94 -42.94 -47.74 -40.43
CA TYR A 94 -42.69 -47.48 -39.00
C TYR A 94 -41.32 -48.01 -38.53
N LEU A 95 -40.86 -49.14 -39.07
CA LEU A 95 -39.57 -49.76 -38.72
C LEU A 95 -38.37 -48.97 -39.25
N SER A 96 -38.56 -48.17 -40.31
CA SER A 96 -37.58 -47.20 -40.79
C SER A 96 -37.72 -45.82 -40.16
N ASN A 97 -38.84 -45.53 -39.47
CA ASN A 97 -38.98 -44.28 -38.74
C ASN A 97 -38.07 -44.31 -37.49
N GLN A 98 -37.34 -43.23 -37.27
CA GLN A 98 -36.41 -43.05 -36.16
C GLN A 98 -36.44 -41.58 -35.77
N LYS A 99 -36.47 -41.27 -34.47
CA LYS A 99 -36.25 -39.88 -34.04
C LYS A 99 -34.91 -39.35 -34.58
N SER A 100 -34.88 -38.09 -35.01
CA SER A 100 -33.71 -37.44 -35.61
C SER A 100 -32.63 -37.08 -34.60
N THR A 101 -33.02 -36.85 -33.34
CA THR A 101 -32.18 -36.28 -32.29
C THR A 101 -32.52 -36.91 -30.94
N ALA A 102 -31.56 -36.93 -30.01
CA ALA A 102 -31.78 -37.42 -28.65
C ALA A 102 -32.78 -36.55 -27.86
N LYS A 103 -32.91 -35.26 -28.21
CA LYS A 103 -33.83 -34.27 -27.60
C LYS A 103 -35.31 -34.42 -28.00
N VAL A 104 -35.69 -35.54 -28.61
CA VAL A 104 -37.09 -35.86 -28.92
C VAL A 104 -37.54 -37.08 -28.12
N GLU A 105 -38.66 -36.94 -27.40
CA GLU A 105 -39.44 -38.06 -26.90
C GLU A 105 -40.39 -38.54 -28.01
N SER A 106 -40.50 -39.84 -28.22
CA SER A 106 -41.36 -40.43 -29.25
C SER A 106 -42.00 -41.72 -28.73
N SER A 107 -43.30 -41.84 -28.92
CA SER A 107 -44.09 -43.03 -28.53
C SER A 107 -45.25 -43.21 -29.50
N SER A 108 -45.65 -44.45 -29.75
CA SER A 108 -46.64 -44.79 -30.77
C SER A 108 -47.76 -45.69 -30.24
N VAL A 109 -48.97 -45.52 -30.79
CA VAL A 109 -50.04 -46.53 -30.71
C VAL A 109 -50.02 -47.37 -31.98
N ILE A 110 -49.94 -48.67 -31.80
CA ILE A 110 -49.95 -49.70 -32.85
C ILE A 110 -51.29 -50.44 -32.76
N CYS A 111 -52.05 -50.41 -33.85
CA CYS A 111 -53.33 -51.09 -34.02
C CYS A 111 -53.15 -52.24 -35.02
N ASN A 112 -53.14 -53.48 -34.54
CA ASN A 112 -53.15 -54.70 -35.35
C ASN A 112 -54.60 -55.19 -35.45
N ILE A 113 -55.17 -55.12 -36.66
CA ILE A 113 -56.54 -55.60 -36.92
C ILE A 113 -56.43 -56.84 -37.79
N LYS A 114 -56.95 -57.97 -37.31
CA LYS A 114 -57.18 -59.20 -38.08
C LYS A 114 -58.66 -59.30 -38.40
N THR A 115 -58.98 -59.80 -39.59
CA THR A 115 -60.37 -59.88 -40.09
C THR A 115 -60.71 -61.31 -40.48
N LYS A 116 -59.99 -61.89 -41.45
CA LYS A 116 -60.25 -63.21 -42.03
C LYS A 116 -58.95 -63.95 -42.30
N HIS A 117 -59.02 -65.28 -42.32
CA HIS A 117 -57.97 -66.15 -42.81
C HIS A 117 -58.49 -66.89 -44.03
N GLU A 118 -57.72 -66.92 -45.10
CA GLU A 118 -58.08 -67.54 -46.37
C GLU A 118 -56.98 -68.50 -46.81
N ARG A 119 -57.32 -69.76 -47.09
CA ARG A 119 -56.33 -70.83 -47.29
C ARG A 119 -56.71 -71.77 -48.43
N LEU A 120 -55.72 -72.18 -49.21
CA LEU A 120 -55.89 -73.22 -50.23
C LEU A 120 -56.04 -74.59 -49.57
N ILE A 121 -57.15 -75.27 -49.88
CA ILE A 121 -57.38 -76.67 -49.54
C ILE A 121 -56.57 -77.52 -50.52
N LEU A 122 -55.27 -77.71 -50.24
CA LEU A 122 -54.32 -78.46 -51.08
C LEU A 122 -54.70 -79.94 -51.33
N GLY A 123 -55.81 -80.44 -50.78
CA GLY A 123 -56.38 -81.76 -51.06
C GLY A 123 -57.66 -81.74 -51.90
N SER A 124 -58.16 -80.57 -52.31
CA SER A 124 -59.38 -80.45 -53.11
C SER A 124 -59.12 -80.85 -54.57
N ASP A 125 -59.93 -81.76 -55.10
CA ASP A 125 -59.84 -82.20 -56.50
C ASP A 125 -60.03 -81.03 -57.49
N ALA A 126 -60.75 -79.97 -57.09
CA ALA A 126 -60.96 -78.77 -57.88
C ALA A 126 -59.65 -78.05 -58.27
N LEU A 127 -58.56 -78.23 -57.52
CA LEU A 127 -57.25 -77.65 -57.86
C LEU A 127 -56.59 -78.33 -59.07
N ARG A 128 -56.84 -79.62 -59.32
CA ARG A 128 -56.08 -80.39 -60.33
C ARG A 128 -56.14 -79.81 -61.75
N GLY A 129 -57.24 -79.16 -62.11
CA GLY A 129 -57.42 -78.53 -63.43
C GLY A 129 -56.79 -77.14 -63.58
N VAL A 130 -56.54 -76.43 -62.46
CA VAL A 130 -56.05 -75.05 -62.45
C VAL A 130 -54.59 -74.91 -62.02
N LEU A 131 -53.98 -75.99 -61.51
CA LEU A 131 -52.58 -75.98 -61.11
C LEU A 131 -51.62 -75.86 -62.32
N ASP A 132 -50.57 -75.07 -62.15
CA ASP A 132 -49.41 -74.99 -63.01
C ASP A 132 -48.17 -75.51 -62.29
N LEU A 133 -47.96 -76.82 -62.37
CA LEU A 133 -46.85 -77.50 -61.69
C LEU A 133 -45.49 -77.30 -62.38
N ASP A 134 -45.48 -76.79 -63.62
CA ASP A 134 -44.23 -76.48 -64.33
C ASP A 134 -43.53 -75.28 -63.69
N THR A 135 -44.29 -74.36 -63.07
CA THR A 135 -43.74 -73.23 -62.30
C THR A 135 -42.89 -73.65 -61.10
N LEU A 136 -43.06 -74.88 -60.60
CA LEU A 136 -42.23 -75.44 -59.52
C LEU A 136 -40.77 -75.68 -59.97
N ALA A 137 -40.49 -75.67 -61.27
CA ALA A 137 -39.15 -75.76 -61.84
C ALA A 137 -38.36 -74.44 -61.77
N HIS A 138 -39.02 -73.29 -61.58
CA HIS A 138 -38.33 -72.00 -61.62
C HIS A 138 -37.44 -71.81 -60.39
N GLY A 139 -36.14 -71.66 -60.63
CA GLY A 139 -35.09 -71.73 -59.61
C GLY A 139 -35.01 -70.55 -58.64
N ASP A 140 -35.85 -69.53 -58.81
CA ASP A 140 -35.86 -68.29 -58.02
C ASP A 140 -36.76 -68.39 -56.78
N ALA A 141 -37.70 -69.33 -56.75
CA ALA A 141 -38.67 -69.50 -55.67
C ALA A 141 -38.27 -70.61 -54.68
N THR A 142 -38.74 -70.51 -53.44
CA THR A 142 -38.55 -71.56 -52.41
C THR A 142 -39.85 -72.03 -51.75
N HIS A 143 -40.90 -71.20 -51.77
CA HIS A 143 -42.20 -71.46 -51.15
C HIS A 143 -43.36 -70.96 -52.03
N VAL A 144 -44.59 -71.31 -51.66
CA VAL A 144 -45.84 -70.76 -52.20
C VAL A 144 -46.68 -70.20 -51.06
N ILE A 145 -47.34 -69.07 -51.31
CA ILE A 145 -48.39 -68.53 -50.44
C ILE A 145 -49.62 -69.45 -50.55
N THR A 146 -49.83 -70.31 -49.55
CA THR A 146 -50.99 -71.21 -49.49
C THR A 146 -52.04 -70.76 -48.49
N GLY A 147 -51.75 -69.74 -47.70
CA GLY A 147 -52.72 -69.06 -46.84
C GLY A 147 -52.37 -67.58 -46.68
N ILE A 148 -53.40 -66.76 -46.44
CA ILE A 148 -53.30 -65.32 -46.17
C ILE A 148 -54.17 -65.01 -44.95
N HIS A 149 -53.55 -64.47 -43.92
CA HIS A 149 -54.24 -63.72 -42.89
C HIS A 149 -54.46 -62.30 -43.40
N TRP A 150 -55.72 -61.91 -43.49
CA TRP A 150 -56.18 -60.60 -43.90
C TRP A 150 -56.45 -59.71 -42.68
N GLY A 151 -56.37 -58.40 -42.90
CA GLY A 151 -56.58 -57.40 -41.87
C GLY A 151 -55.98 -56.06 -42.27
N GLY A 152 -55.38 -55.35 -41.33
CA GLY A 152 -54.53 -54.19 -41.63
C GLY A 152 -53.92 -53.64 -40.35
N ASN A 153 -52.69 -53.12 -40.45
CA ASN A 153 -52.03 -52.44 -39.35
C ASN A 153 -52.08 -50.93 -39.55
N CYS A 154 -52.22 -50.20 -38.45
CA CYS A 154 -52.07 -48.76 -38.38
C CYS A 154 -51.19 -48.39 -37.18
N ILE A 155 -50.24 -47.50 -37.38
CA ILE A 155 -49.40 -46.93 -36.34
C ILE A 155 -49.53 -45.41 -36.39
N VAL A 156 -49.82 -44.81 -35.23
CA VAL A 156 -49.76 -43.35 -35.04
C VAL A 156 -48.67 -43.06 -34.03
N THR A 157 -47.64 -42.32 -34.45
CA THR A 157 -46.51 -41.88 -33.63
C THR A 157 -46.70 -40.42 -33.25
N ALA A 158 -46.46 -40.09 -31.98
CA ALA A 158 -46.37 -38.73 -31.49
C ALA A 158 -44.94 -38.43 -31.03
N GLU A 159 -44.39 -37.31 -31.48
CA GLU A 159 -43.06 -36.81 -31.16
C GLU A 159 -43.19 -35.47 -30.42
N ALA A 160 -42.41 -35.26 -29.36
CA ALA A 160 -42.35 -33.99 -28.61
C ALA A 160 -40.90 -33.51 -28.46
N SER A 161 -40.68 -32.20 -28.62
CA SER A 161 -39.39 -31.58 -28.32
C SER A 161 -39.20 -31.45 -26.80
N LEU A 162 -38.03 -31.90 -26.33
CA LEU A 162 -37.58 -31.75 -24.96
C LEU A 162 -36.73 -30.48 -24.86
N ASP A 163 -37.39 -29.32 -24.88
CA ASP A 163 -36.74 -28.02 -24.77
C ASP A 163 -36.30 -27.75 -23.32
N ASP A 164 -35.03 -27.36 -23.14
CA ASP A 164 -34.40 -27.06 -21.84
C ASP A 164 -34.98 -25.81 -21.11
N SER A 165 -36.03 -25.19 -21.67
CA SER A 165 -36.63 -23.94 -21.16
C SER A 165 -37.66 -24.14 -20.04
N VAL A 166 -37.99 -25.39 -19.70
CA VAL A 166 -38.98 -25.71 -18.65
C VAL A 166 -38.29 -25.80 -17.28
N ASP A 167 -38.64 -24.89 -16.36
CA ASP A 167 -37.95 -24.77 -15.06
C ASP A 167 -37.87 -26.08 -14.27
N SER A 168 -36.65 -26.41 -13.83
CA SER A 168 -36.21 -27.72 -13.35
C SER A 168 -36.58 -28.03 -11.88
N THR A 169 -37.76 -27.60 -11.43
CA THR A 169 -38.28 -27.94 -10.08
C THR A 169 -39.16 -29.18 -10.07
N ASP A 170 -39.67 -29.60 -11.23
CA ASP A 170 -40.37 -30.87 -11.38
C ASP A 170 -39.38 -31.97 -11.79
N ALA A 171 -39.45 -33.13 -11.14
CA ALA A 171 -38.64 -34.31 -11.47
C ALA A 171 -39.12 -35.03 -12.76
N GLY A 172 -39.64 -34.27 -13.73
CA GLY A 172 -40.51 -34.76 -14.81
C GLY A 172 -40.33 -33.99 -16.12
N GLY A 173 -39.11 -34.02 -16.68
CA GLY A 173 -38.82 -33.52 -18.03
C GLY A 173 -39.31 -34.44 -19.17
N SER A 174 -40.38 -35.21 -18.95
CA SER A 174 -40.99 -36.08 -19.97
C SER A 174 -42.33 -35.49 -20.40
N ALA A 175 -42.60 -35.54 -21.70
CA ALA A 175 -43.87 -35.14 -22.28
C ALA A 175 -45.00 -36.15 -21.97
N ASN A 176 -44.68 -37.28 -21.31
CA ASN A 176 -45.57 -38.36 -20.90
C ASN A 176 -46.47 -38.84 -22.05
N ILE A 177 -45.87 -39.04 -23.23
CA ILE A 177 -46.59 -39.36 -24.46
C ILE A 177 -47.33 -40.70 -24.31
N SER A 178 -46.71 -41.67 -23.65
CA SER A 178 -47.32 -42.97 -23.34
C SER A 178 -48.54 -42.88 -22.42
N GLY A 179 -48.54 -41.94 -21.46
CA GLY A 179 -49.71 -41.62 -20.64
C GLY A 179 -50.87 -41.06 -21.46
N LYS A 180 -50.60 -40.08 -22.33
CA LYS A 180 -51.60 -39.54 -23.27
C LYS A 180 -52.14 -40.62 -24.22
N TRP A 181 -51.29 -41.53 -24.67
CA TRP A 181 -51.74 -42.69 -25.45
C TRP A 181 -52.64 -43.64 -24.66
N ALA A 182 -52.45 -43.82 -23.36
CA ALA A 182 -53.36 -44.60 -22.52
C ALA A 182 -54.76 -43.96 -22.44
N GLU A 183 -54.85 -42.63 -22.34
CA GLU A 183 -56.12 -41.88 -22.39
C GLU A 183 -56.82 -42.04 -23.76
N VAL A 184 -56.07 -41.90 -24.85
CA VAL A 184 -56.55 -42.21 -26.21
C VAL A 184 -57.12 -43.62 -26.26
N MET A 185 -56.44 -44.61 -25.69
CA MET A 185 -56.93 -46.00 -25.70
C MET A 185 -58.20 -46.20 -24.87
N ILE A 186 -58.36 -45.50 -23.75
CA ILE A 186 -59.61 -45.50 -22.97
C ILE A 186 -60.76 -44.92 -23.82
N LYS A 187 -60.55 -43.79 -24.50
CA LYS A 187 -61.53 -43.17 -25.43
C LYS A 187 -61.86 -44.11 -26.60
N VAL A 188 -60.86 -44.78 -27.20
CA VAL A 188 -61.03 -45.77 -28.28
C VAL A 188 -61.92 -46.93 -27.82
N SER A 189 -61.69 -47.46 -26.61
CA SER A 189 -62.49 -48.54 -26.02
C SER A 189 -63.92 -48.13 -25.59
N GLY A 190 -64.28 -46.86 -25.69
CA GLY A 190 -65.60 -46.33 -25.32
C GLY A 190 -65.85 -46.20 -23.82
N LYS A 191 -64.80 -46.20 -22.99
CA LYS A 191 -64.88 -46.26 -21.51
C LYS A 191 -64.59 -44.94 -20.79
N GLY A 192 -64.48 -43.83 -21.51
CA GLY A 192 -64.27 -42.50 -20.92
C GLY A 192 -64.38 -41.37 -21.93
N GLU A 193 -64.65 -40.17 -21.41
CA GLU A 193 -64.45 -38.91 -22.12
C GLU A 193 -62.98 -38.48 -21.99
N MET A 194 -62.54 -37.59 -22.87
CA MET A 194 -61.16 -37.11 -22.94
C MET A 194 -61.18 -35.60 -22.78
N GLU A 195 -60.60 -35.09 -21.70
CA GLU A 195 -60.54 -33.66 -21.43
C GLU A 195 -59.56 -32.98 -22.40
N SER A 196 -60.04 -31.99 -23.14
CA SER A 196 -59.26 -31.32 -24.18
C SER A 196 -58.37 -30.23 -23.57
N ASN A 197 -57.23 -30.60 -22.98
CA ASN A 197 -56.31 -29.65 -22.35
C ASN A 197 -54.86 -29.71 -22.87
N ASP A 198 -54.64 -30.28 -24.08
CA ASP A 198 -53.34 -30.23 -24.77
C ASP A 198 -52.84 -28.78 -24.99
N GLN A 199 -53.75 -27.81 -25.16
CA GLN A 199 -53.42 -26.38 -25.27
C GLN A 199 -52.78 -25.79 -23.99
N ASN A 200 -52.85 -26.47 -22.86
CA ASN A 200 -52.19 -26.09 -21.60
C ASN A 200 -50.88 -26.87 -21.35
N THR A 201 -50.48 -27.77 -22.26
CA THR A 201 -49.21 -28.49 -22.11
C THR A 201 -48.06 -27.70 -22.71
N LYS A 202 -46.91 -27.66 -22.01
CA LYS A 202 -45.74 -26.83 -22.39
C LYS A 202 -45.02 -27.30 -23.67
N HIS A 203 -45.43 -28.41 -24.28
CA HIS A 203 -44.76 -29.05 -25.41
C HIS A 203 -45.65 -29.06 -26.65
N SER A 204 -45.08 -28.72 -27.81
CA SER A 204 -45.71 -28.94 -29.11
C SER A 204 -45.49 -30.39 -29.56
N PHE A 205 -46.55 -31.05 -30.02
CA PHE A 205 -46.51 -32.41 -30.54
C PHE A 205 -46.52 -32.43 -32.07
N LYS A 206 -45.75 -33.35 -32.66
CA LYS A 206 -45.78 -33.67 -34.08
C LYS A 206 -46.28 -35.11 -34.24
N PHE A 207 -47.28 -35.30 -35.09
CA PHE A 207 -47.86 -36.62 -35.34
C PHE A 207 -47.41 -37.16 -36.69
N THR A 208 -47.19 -38.48 -36.76
CA THR A 208 -46.87 -39.20 -38.00
C THR A 208 -47.65 -40.51 -38.03
N THR A 209 -48.33 -40.78 -39.15
CA THR A 209 -49.18 -41.97 -39.30
C THR A 209 -48.67 -42.87 -40.42
N THR A 210 -48.63 -44.18 -40.16
CA THR A 210 -48.34 -45.21 -41.18
C THR A 210 -49.37 -46.32 -41.09
N ALA A 211 -50.09 -46.59 -42.18
CA ALA A 211 -51.10 -47.65 -42.25
C ALA A 211 -50.89 -48.53 -43.49
N ASP A 212 -51.33 -49.79 -43.44
CA ASP A 212 -51.30 -50.70 -44.60
C ASP A 212 -52.38 -50.40 -45.65
N ILE A 213 -53.41 -49.64 -45.28
CA ILE A 213 -54.48 -49.18 -46.17
C ILE A 213 -54.31 -47.71 -46.55
N ALA A 214 -54.84 -47.34 -47.71
CA ALA A 214 -55.15 -45.96 -48.01
C ALA A 214 -56.27 -45.48 -47.07
N VAL A 215 -56.19 -44.22 -46.65
CA VAL A 215 -57.10 -43.60 -45.67
C VAL A 215 -57.53 -42.23 -46.19
N ASP A 216 -58.82 -42.09 -46.52
CA ASP A 216 -59.39 -40.92 -47.21
C ASP A 216 -59.81 -39.79 -46.23
N PHE A 217 -59.17 -39.72 -45.07
CA PHE A 217 -59.47 -38.75 -44.01
C PHE A 217 -58.22 -38.02 -43.53
N ALA A 218 -58.45 -36.84 -42.92
CA ALA A 218 -57.39 -36.00 -42.41
C ALA A 218 -56.49 -36.76 -41.43
N MET A 219 -55.18 -36.60 -41.61
CA MET A 219 -54.17 -37.13 -40.68
C MET A 219 -54.31 -36.41 -39.33
N PRO A 220 -54.09 -37.10 -38.19
CA PRO A 220 -54.31 -36.51 -36.89
C PRO A 220 -53.21 -35.50 -36.56
N GLU A 221 -53.59 -34.30 -36.14
CA GLU A 221 -52.66 -33.26 -35.65
C GLU A 221 -52.64 -33.12 -34.12
N ASP A 222 -53.55 -33.81 -33.40
CA ASP A 222 -53.62 -33.87 -31.95
C ASP A 222 -54.08 -35.26 -31.45
N PHE A 223 -53.98 -35.51 -30.13
CA PHE A 223 -54.37 -36.80 -29.55
C PHE A 223 -55.88 -37.10 -29.67
N LYS A 224 -56.74 -36.07 -29.70
CA LYS A 224 -58.19 -36.23 -29.82
C LYS A 224 -58.55 -36.70 -31.23
N GLN A 225 -57.93 -36.10 -32.25
CA GLN A 225 -57.98 -36.51 -33.64
C GLN A 225 -57.38 -37.91 -33.83
N ALA A 226 -56.25 -38.23 -33.17
CA ALA A 226 -55.67 -39.57 -33.23
C ALA A 226 -56.63 -40.66 -32.69
N ALA A 227 -57.36 -40.38 -31.61
CA ALA A 227 -58.39 -41.28 -31.10
C ALA A 227 -59.58 -41.46 -32.06
N GLU A 228 -59.94 -40.42 -32.83
CA GLU A 228 -61.00 -40.47 -33.84
C GLU A 228 -60.52 -41.18 -35.12
N PHE A 229 -59.26 -40.99 -35.50
CA PHE A 229 -58.56 -41.70 -36.57
C PHE A 229 -58.56 -43.21 -36.30
N ILE A 230 -58.07 -43.63 -35.12
CA ILE A 230 -57.97 -45.05 -34.74
C ILE A 230 -59.35 -45.73 -34.71
N LYS A 231 -60.42 -45.02 -34.33
CA LYS A 231 -61.79 -45.57 -34.32
C LYS A 231 -62.34 -45.89 -35.71
N LYS A 232 -61.89 -45.21 -36.77
CA LYS A 232 -62.40 -45.38 -38.14
C LYS A 232 -61.74 -46.52 -38.91
N ILE A 233 -60.47 -46.81 -38.66
CA ILE A 233 -59.71 -47.87 -39.37
C ILE A 233 -60.46 -49.22 -39.52
N PRO A 234 -61.19 -49.75 -38.51
CA PRO A 234 -61.97 -50.99 -38.67
C PRO A 234 -63.15 -50.90 -39.66
N GLU A 235 -63.65 -49.69 -39.96
CA GLU A 235 -64.67 -49.43 -40.97
C GLU A 235 -64.03 -49.33 -42.36
N ASP A 236 -62.92 -48.59 -42.49
CA ASP A 236 -62.19 -48.42 -43.76
C ASP A 236 -61.65 -49.77 -44.31
N LEU A 237 -61.28 -50.69 -43.41
CA LEU A 237 -60.88 -52.06 -43.76
C LEU A 237 -61.98 -52.90 -44.45
N ARG A 238 -63.22 -52.40 -44.53
CA ARG A 238 -64.32 -53.06 -45.25
C ARG A 238 -64.30 -52.83 -46.76
N GLU A 239 -63.58 -51.83 -47.25
CA GLU A 239 -63.47 -51.56 -48.68
C GLU A 239 -62.52 -52.53 -49.42
N PRO A 240 -61.25 -52.70 -49.02
CA PRO A 240 -60.31 -53.54 -49.75
C PRO A 240 -60.68 -55.04 -49.72
N ASN A 241 -60.46 -55.69 -50.87
CA ASN A 241 -60.64 -57.13 -51.09
C ASN A 241 -62.01 -57.67 -50.65
N LYS A 242 -63.10 -56.93 -50.95
CA LYS A 242 -64.49 -57.30 -50.64
C LYS A 242 -64.72 -57.46 -49.12
N GLY A 243 -64.16 -56.53 -48.33
CA GLY A 243 -64.26 -56.55 -46.86
C GLY A 243 -63.37 -57.59 -46.18
N LYS A 244 -62.29 -58.02 -46.84
CA LYS A 244 -61.23 -58.80 -46.21
C LYS A 244 -60.17 -57.89 -45.56
N GLY A 245 -59.90 -56.70 -46.07
CA GLY A 245 -58.69 -55.95 -45.68
C GLY A 245 -57.54 -56.20 -46.66
N VAL A 246 -56.30 -56.02 -46.19
CA VAL A 246 -55.04 -56.29 -46.91
C VAL A 246 -54.28 -57.46 -46.27
N PRO A 247 -53.30 -58.09 -46.96
CA PRO A 247 -52.50 -59.15 -46.37
C PRO A 247 -51.67 -58.61 -45.19
N ILE A 248 -51.77 -59.25 -44.02
CA ILE A 248 -50.94 -58.92 -42.85
C ILE A 248 -49.94 -60.04 -42.51
N GLN A 249 -50.20 -61.28 -42.94
CA GLN A 249 -49.32 -62.43 -42.73
C GLN A 249 -49.63 -63.54 -43.75
N TYR A 250 -48.59 -64.22 -44.23
CA TYR A 250 -48.65 -65.33 -45.18
C TYR A 250 -48.41 -66.68 -44.51
N ASP A 251 -49.10 -67.72 -44.96
CA ASP A 251 -48.74 -69.11 -44.72
C ASP A 251 -47.96 -69.63 -45.93
N LEU A 252 -46.69 -70.01 -45.70
CA LEU A 252 -45.76 -70.42 -46.74
C LEU A 252 -45.55 -71.94 -46.69
N THR A 253 -45.85 -72.62 -47.81
CA THR A 253 -45.59 -74.04 -47.99
C THR A 253 -44.41 -74.24 -48.93
N SER A 254 -43.45 -75.10 -48.58
CA SER A 254 -42.23 -75.29 -49.40
C SER A 254 -42.53 -75.94 -50.76
N LEU A 255 -41.77 -75.58 -51.80
CA LEU A 255 -41.93 -76.22 -53.12
C LEU A 255 -41.72 -77.75 -53.07
N PRO A 256 -40.72 -78.31 -52.35
CA PRO A 256 -40.58 -79.77 -52.26
C PRO A 256 -41.74 -80.46 -51.53
N THR A 257 -42.38 -79.80 -50.56
CA THR A 257 -43.61 -80.32 -49.93
C THR A 257 -44.76 -80.40 -50.93
N LEU A 258 -44.91 -79.40 -51.80
CA LEU A 258 -45.96 -79.36 -52.83
C LEU A 258 -45.69 -80.33 -53.98
N ALA A 259 -44.46 -80.40 -54.49
CA ALA A 259 -44.07 -81.33 -55.54
C ALA A 259 -44.30 -82.79 -55.15
N LYS A 260 -43.91 -83.17 -53.92
CA LYS A 260 -44.19 -84.50 -53.35
C LYS A 260 -45.69 -84.77 -53.18
N ARG A 261 -46.49 -83.75 -52.87
CA ARG A 261 -47.93 -83.88 -52.66
C ARG A 261 -48.72 -84.07 -53.96
N PHE A 262 -48.30 -83.43 -55.05
CA PHE A 262 -48.97 -83.48 -56.35
C PHE A 262 -48.33 -84.45 -57.34
N GLU A 263 -47.36 -85.26 -56.90
CA GLU A 263 -46.61 -86.21 -57.74
C GLU A 263 -46.02 -85.57 -59.01
N ALA A 264 -45.60 -84.31 -58.89
CA ALA A 264 -45.05 -83.54 -60.01
C ALA A 264 -43.76 -84.21 -60.52
N GLY A 265 -43.72 -84.59 -61.80
CA GLY A 265 -42.55 -85.20 -62.46
C GLY A 265 -41.37 -84.25 -62.66
N THR A 266 -41.33 -83.14 -61.92
CA THR A 266 -40.48 -81.97 -62.11
C THR A 266 -39.37 -81.99 -61.05
N THR A 267 -38.12 -81.82 -61.47
CA THR A 267 -36.98 -81.74 -60.56
C THR A 267 -36.94 -80.40 -59.84
N VAL A 268 -37.73 -80.26 -58.78
CA VAL A 268 -37.62 -79.15 -57.82
C VAL A 268 -36.27 -79.27 -57.10
N ARG A 269 -35.61 -78.12 -56.84
CA ARG A 269 -34.42 -78.08 -55.98
C ARG A 269 -34.73 -78.69 -54.60
N GLU A 270 -34.13 -79.84 -54.28
CA GLU A 270 -34.15 -80.40 -52.93
C GLU A 270 -33.48 -79.46 -51.91
N GLU A 271 -32.61 -78.57 -52.39
CA GLU A 271 -31.93 -77.49 -51.66
C GLU A 271 -32.87 -76.33 -51.21
N SER A 272 -34.13 -76.58 -50.84
CA SER A 272 -35.04 -75.56 -50.26
C SER A 272 -34.69 -75.20 -48.80
N MET A 273 -33.38 -75.18 -48.51
CA MET A 273 -32.78 -75.36 -47.20
C MET A 273 -32.00 -74.11 -46.82
N ILE A 274 -32.71 -73.01 -46.64
CA ILE A 274 -32.11 -71.70 -46.34
C ILE A 274 -31.36 -71.79 -45.01
N ALA A 275 -30.04 -71.54 -45.04
CA ALA A 275 -29.25 -71.45 -43.84
C ALA A 275 -29.67 -70.19 -43.07
N THR A 276 -30.15 -70.38 -41.85
CA THR A 276 -30.59 -69.30 -40.95
C THR A 276 -29.40 -68.69 -40.23
N LEU A 277 -29.47 -67.39 -39.96
CA LEU A 277 -28.54 -66.72 -39.06
C LEU A 277 -28.78 -67.20 -37.63
N ARG A 278 -27.71 -67.53 -36.90
CA ARG A 278 -27.80 -67.88 -35.48
C ARG A 278 -28.44 -66.73 -34.68
N GLU A 279 -29.36 -67.06 -33.78
CA GLU A 279 -30.10 -66.09 -32.95
C GLU A 279 -29.18 -65.19 -32.13
N ASP A 280 -28.07 -65.73 -31.60
CA ASP A 280 -27.09 -64.96 -30.82
C ASP A 280 -26.31 -63.95 -31.68
N CYS A 281 -26.07 -64.26 -32.95
CA CYS A 281 -25.45 -63.35 -33.91
C CYS A 281 -26.45 -62.27 -34.35
N LEU A 282 -27.70 -62.66 -34.62
CA LEU A 282 -28.79 -61.74 -34.97
C LEU A 282 -29.05 -60.71 -33.86
N ALA A 283 -29.15 -61.15 -32.60
CA ALA A 283 -29.34 -60.26 -31.45
C ALA A 283 -28.21 -59.21 -31.36
N GLN A 284 -26.95 -59.63 -31.50
CA GLN A 284 -25.81 -58.70 -31.49
C GLN A 284 -25.82 -57.72 -32.67
N PHE A 285 -26.36 -58.10 -33.84
CA PHE A 285 -26.59 -57.15 -34.93
C PHE A 285 -27.73 -56.18 -34.60
N VAL A 286 -28.83 -56.61 -33.99
CA VAL A 286 -29.92 -55.71 -33.53
C VAL A 286 -29.36 -54.67 -32.57
N ASP A 287 -28.55 -55.10 -31.59
CA ASP A 287 -27.87 -54.23 -30.63
C ASP A 287 -26.84 -53.31 -31.29
N LEU A 288 -26.14 -53.76 -32.33
CA LEU A 288 -25.21 -52.93 -33.10
C LEU A 288 -25.95 -51.81 -33.85
N PHE A 289 -26.99 -52.13 -34.61
CA PHE A 289 -27.80 -51.13 -35.31
C PHE A 289 -28.51 -50.18 -34.32
N HIS A 290 -28.99 -50.68 -33.17
CA HIS A 290 -29.55 -49.82 -32.13
C HIS A 290 -28.51 -48.83 -31.59
N ARG A 291 -27.30 -49.30 -31.21
CA ARG A 291 -26.20 -48.44 -30.74
C ARG A 291 -25.79 -47.39 -31.77
N ILE A 292 -25.74 -47.73 -33.07
CA ILE A 292 -25.41 -46.74 -34.13
C ILE A 292 -26.45 -45.63 -34.12
N ASN A 293 -27.74 -45.99 -34.03
CA ASN A 293 -28.83 -45.04 -34.04
C ASN A 293 -28.84 -44.14 -32.80
N THR A 294 -28.59 -44.68 -31.61
CA THR A 294 -28.46 -43.89 -30.38
C THR A 294 -27.30 -42.89 -30.47
N VAL A 295 -26.12 -43.31 -30.93
CA VAL A 295 -24.96 -42.42 -31.09
C VAL A 295 -25.21 -41.37 -32.18
N LYS A 296 -25.84 -41.73 -33.29
CA LYS A 296 -26.25 -40.80 -34.37
C LYS A 296 -27.20 -39.72 -33.83
N GLN A 297 -28.15 -40.10 -32.97
CA GLN A 297 -29.11 -39.18 -32.32
C GLN A 297 -28.43 -38.28 -31.28
N ASP A 298 -27.50 -38.81 -30.48
CA ASP A 298 -26.70 -38.03 -29.53
C ASP A 298 -25.83 -36.97 -30.25
N VAL A 299 -25.15 -37.37 -31.33
CA VAL A 299 -24.30 -36.46 -32.12
C VAL A 299 -25.14 -35.43 -32.88
N ASN A 300 -26.36 -35.77 -33.33
CA ASN A 300 -27.26 -34.77 -33.91
C ASN A 300 -27.76 -33.78 -32.84
N ALA A 301 -28.14 -34.25 -31.64
CA ALA A 301 -28.50 -33.36 -30.53
C ALA A 301 -27.37 -32.38 -30.20
N TYR A 302 -26.13 -32.89 -30.09
CA TYR A 302 -24.95 -32.04 -29.91
C TYR A 302 -24.72 -31.07 -31.09
N LEU A 303 -24.95 -31.50 -32.33
CA LEU A 303 -24.86 -30.63 -33.52
C LEU A 303 -25.90 -29.49 -33.48
N ASP A 304 -27.14 -29.80 -33.09
CA ASP A 304 -28.21 -28.82 -32.90
C ASP A 304 -27.82 -27.82 -31.80
N ASP A 305 -27.30 -28.31 -30.66
CA ASP A 305 -26.84 -27.50 -29.53
C ASP A 305 -25.70 -26.53 -29.94
N VAL A 306 -24.63 -27.01 -30.58
CA VAL A 306 -23.54 -26.12 -31.02
C VAL A 306 -23.96 -25.13 -32.11
N MET A 307 -24.97 -25.46 -32.91
CA MET A 307 -25.55 -24.54 -33.88
C MET A 307 -26.42 -23.45 -33.22
N ALA A 308 -27.09 -23.77 -32.11
CA ALA A 308 -27.83 -22.80 -31.30
C ALA A 308 -26.92 -21.83 -30.52
N HIS A 309 -25.63 -22.16 -30.35
CA HIS A 309 -24.64 -21.44 -29.55
C HIS A 309 -23.54 -20.69 -30.36
N PRO A 310 -23.84 -19.92 -31.42
CA PRO A 310 -22.84 -19.29 -32.28
C PRO A 310 -22.06 -18.15 -31.60
N LYS A 311 -22.39 -17.80 -30.34
CA LYS A 311 -21.68 -16.78 -29.56
C LYS A 311 -20.53 -17.32 -28.73
N CYS A 312 -20.53 -18.61 -28.39
CA CYS A 312 -19.51 -19.24 -27.55
C CYS A 312 -18.85 -20.49 -28.17
N VAL A 313 -19.48 -21.09 -29.19
CA VAL A 313 -18.92 -22.23 -29.91
C VAL A 313 -18.34 -21.77 -31.27
N PRO A 314 -17.06 -22.07 -31.57
CA PRO A 314 -16.46 -21.68 -32.84
C PRO A 314 -17.00 -22.52 -34.02
N GLY A 315 -17.10 -21.92 -35.20
CA GLY A 315 -17.62 -22.59 -36.40
C GLY A 315 -16.83 -23.83 -36.84
N SER A 316 -15.55 -23.95 -36.43
CA SER A 316 -14.75 -25.17 -36.59
C SER A 316 -15.32 -26.36 -35.82
N GLN A 317 -15.91 -26.14 -34.65
CA GLN A 317 -16.55 -27.20 -33.86
C GLN A 317 -17.88 -27.63 -34.47
N VAL A 318 -18.67 -26.68 -34.98
CA VAL A 318 -19.89 -26.99 -35.75
C VAL A 318 -19.55 -27.83 -37.00
N ALA A 319 -18.44 -27.52 -37.68
CA ALA A 319 -17.95 -28.31 -38.81
C ALA A 319 -17.47 -29.72 -38.38
N LYS A 320 -16.79 -29.83 -37.23
CA LYS A 320 -16.37 -31.11 -36.63
C LYS A 320 -17.57 -32.00 -36.32
N ALA A 321 -18.57 -31.49 -35.59
CA ALA A 321 -19.80 -32.20 -35.25
C ALA A 321 -20.58 -32.65 -36.49
N ARG A 322 -20.74 -31.76 -37.49
CA ARG A 322 -21.39 -32.09 -38.77
C ARG A 322 -20.66 -33.18 -39.54
N LYS A 323 -19.32 -33.16 -39.54
CA LYS A 323 -18.51 -34.22 -40.14
C LYS A 323 -18.73 -35.54 -39.42
N THR A 324 -18.62 -35.57 -38.09
CA THR A 324 -18.83 -36.79 -37.29
C THR A 324 -20.23 -37.39 -37.50
N PHE A 325 -21.29 -36.57 -37.53
CA PHE A 325 -22.63 -37.04 -37.89
C PHE A 325 -22.69 -37.68 -39.28
N SER A 326 -22.02 -37.07 -40.27
CA SER A 326 -21.94 -37.59 -41.63
C SER A 326 -21.15 -38.89 -41.72
N ASP A 327 -20.06 -39.00 -40.97
CA ASP A 327 -19.22 -40.21 -40.89
C ASP A 327 -20.00 -41.39 -40.27
N ILE A 328 -20.73 -41.16 -39.17
CA ILE A 328 -21.63 -42.17 -38.55
C ILE A 328 -22.74 -42.60 -39.52
N ARG A 329 -23.37 -41.65 -40.23
CA ARG A 329 -24.41 -41.95 -41.22
C ARG A 329 -23.87 -42.81 -42.37
N ASN A 330 -22.65 -42.52 -42.84
CA ASN A 330 -22.00 -43.32 -43.87
C ASN A 330 -21.67 -44.73 -43.37
N MET A 331 -21.20 -44.85 -42.12
CA MET A 331 -20.94 -46.13 -41.44
C MET A 331 -22.21 -46.99 -41.33
N GLU A 332 -23.37 -46.41 -41.01
CA GLU A 332 -24.65 -47.14 -40.97
C GLU A 332 -25.04 -47.69 -42.36
N ILE A 333 -24.87 -46.88 -43.41
CA ILE A 333 -25.17 -47.25 -44.80
C ILE A 333 -24.23 -48.37 -45.28
N GLU A 334 -22.95 -48.29 -44.92
CA GLU A 334 -21.95 -49.30 -45.26
C GLU A 334 -22.21 -50.62 -44.53
N LEU A 335 -22.44 -50.58 -43.20
CA LEU A 335 -22.83 -51.75 -42.41
C LEU A 335 -24.06 -52.44 -43.00
N LYS A 336 -25.11 -51.67 -43.32
CA LYS A 336 -26.33 -52.20 -43.92
C LYS A 336 -26.05 -52.94 -45.23
N ARG A 337 -25.25 -52.35 -46.11
CA ARG A 337 -24.87 -52.95 -47.41
C ARG A 337 -23.97 -54.18 -47.26
N GLU A 338 -23.04 -54.18 -46.31
CA GLU A 338 -22.18 -55.33 -45.99
C GLU A 338 -23.00 -56.50 -45.41
N PHE A 339 -23.87 -56.19 -44.45
CA PHE A 339 -24.76 -57.14 -43.79
C PHE A 339 -25.74 -57.78 -44.78
N GLN A 340 -26.36 -56.97 -45.65
CA GLN A 340 -27.23 -57.44 -46.74
C GLN A 340 -26.52 -58.48 -47.62
N ARG A 341 -25.29 -58.18 -48.04
CA ARG A 341 -24.48 -59.05 -48.92
C ARG A 341 -24.12 -60.36 -48.23
N ALA A 342 -23.69 -60.30 -46.97
CA ALA A 342 -23.29 -61.47 -46.19
C ALA A 342 -24.50 -62.36 -45.81
N LEU A 343 -25.66 -61.76 -45.51
CA LEU A 343 -26.92 -62.47 -45.27
C LEU A 343 -27.41 -63.22 -46.52
N LEU A 344 -27.38 -62.60 -47.70
CA LEU A 344 -27.71 -63.26 -48.96
C LEU A 344 -26.76 -64.43 -49.27
N LYS A 345 -25.44 -64.23 -49.11
CA LYS A 345 -24.45 -65.31 -49.24
C LYS A 345 -24.76 -66.49 -48.33
N LEU A 346 -25.07 -66.24 -47.05
CA LEU A 346 -25.42 -67.28 -46.09
C LEU A 346 -26.63 -68.08 -46.57
N ARG A 347 -27.73 -67.39 -46.90
CA ARG A 347 -28.99 -68.02 -47.29
C ARG A 347 -28.92 -68.78 -48.61
N GLN A 348 -27.98 -68.44 -49.49
CA GLN A 348 -27.73 -69.10 -50.77
C GLN A 348 -26.62 -70.17 -50.70
N ALA A 349 -25.95 -70.35 -49.56
CA ALA A 349 -24.85 -71.30 -49.40
C ALA A 349 -25.36 -72.75 -49.39
N LYS A 350 -24.72 -73.63 -50.18
CA LYS A 350 -25.04 -75.07 -50.20
C LYS A 350 -24.71 -75.73 -48.85
N ALA A 351 -25.60 -76.63 -48.43
CA ALA A 351 -25.66 -77.20 -47.08
C ALA A 351 -24.41 -77.98 -46.62
N GLU A 352 -23.57 -78.45 -47.54
CA GLU A 352 -22.50 -79.42 -47.24
C GLU A 352 -21.08 -78.82 -47.12
N SER A 353 -20.86 -77.55 -47.49
CA SER A 353 -19.50 -76.96 -47.44
C SER A 353 -19.39 -75.44 -47.28
N GLY A 354 -20.40 -74.63 -47.61
CA GLY A 354 -20.26 -73.16 -47.66
C GLY A 354 -20.74 -72.37 -46.43
N SER A 355 -21.55 -72.97 -45.54
CA SER A 355 -22.27 -72.21 -44.51
C SER A 355 -21.40 -71.78 -43.31
N SER A 356 -20.29 -72.49 -43.05
CA SER A 356 -19.35 -72.13 -41.98
C SER A 356 -18.60 -70.84 -42.31
N ASP A 357 -18.12 -70.70 -43.55
CA ASP A 357 -17.40 -69.52 -44.01
C ASP A 357 -18.34 -68.30 -44.10
N ALA A 358 -19.58 -68.50 -44.54
CA ALA A 358 -20.58 -67.42 -44.58
C ALA A 358 -20.99 -66.92 -43.18
N HIS A 359 -21.11 -67.82 -42.19
CA HIS A 359 -21.23 -67.40 -40.78
C HIS A 359 -19.96 -66.67 -40.30
N GLY A 360 -18.77 -67.14 -40.70
CA GLY A 360 -17.50 -66.48 -40.44
C GLY A 360 -17.46 -65.05 -40.98
N GLU A 361 -17.94 -64.80 -42.20
CA GLU A 361 -18.08 -63.44 -42.76
C GLU A 361 -18.96 -62.53 -41.88
N LEU A 362 -20.11 -63.05 -41.39
CA LEU A 362 -21.01 -62.29 -40.52
C LEU A 362 -20.42 -62.03 -39.12
N PHE A 363 -19.76 -63.01 -38.51
CA PHE A 363 -19.05 -62.79 -37.24
C PHE A 363 -17.87 -61.82 -37.40
N ASN A 364 -17.14 -61.88 -38.52
CA ASN A 364 -16.05 -60.94 -38.82
C ASN A 364 -16.59 -59.52 -39.10
N LEU A 365 -17.75 -59.39 -39.75
CA LEU A 365 -18.44 -58.11 -39.89
C LEU A 365 -18.82 -57.54 -38.52
N LEU A 366 -19.51 -58.33 -37.69
CA LEU A 366 -19.91 -57.94 -36.34
C LEU A 366 -18.70 -57.54 -35.48
N ALA A 367 -17.61 -58.30 -35.53
CA ALA A 367 -16.38 -58.04 -34.78
C ALA A 367 -15.65 -56.77 -35.25
N ARG A 368 -15.63 -56.44 -36.55
CA ARG A 368 -15.05 -55.18 -37.06
C ARG A 368 -15.71 -53.96 -36.41
N TYR A 369 -17.04 -53.89 -36.52
CA TYR A 369 -17.85 -52.79 -36.00
C TYR A 369 -18.04 -52.80 -34.47
N SER A 370 -17.69 -53.91 -33.79
CA SER A 370 -17.76 -53.99 -32.32
C SER A 370 -16.42 -53.74 -31.61
N ASN A 371 -15.28 -54.17 -32.17
CA ASN A 371 -14.01 -54.27 -31.42
C ASN A 371 -12.89 -53.31 -31.84
N ARG A 372 -12.88 -52.78 -33.08
CA ARG A 372 -11.80 -51.90 -33.56
C ARG A 372 -12.25 -50.48 -33.87
N ASP A 373 -13.38 -50.35 -34.57
CA ASP A 373 -13.98 -49.06 -34.96
C ASP A 373 -15.31 -48.85 -34.22
N GLY A 374 -15.30 -49.15 -32.91
CA GLY A 374 -16.48 -49.52 -32.14
C GLY A 374 -17.64 -48.52 -32.17
N VAL A 375 -18.85 -49.04 -32.16
CA VAL A 375 -20.06 -48.25 -31.97
C VAL A 375 -20.42 -48.20 -30.49
N GLY A 376 -19.95 -47.16 -29.80
CA GLY A 376 -20.29 -46.86 -28.41
C GLY A 376 -20.19 -45.38 -28.12
N ARG A 377 -21.06 -44.88 -27.23
CA ARG A 377 -21.08 -43.47 -26.79
C ARG A 377 -19.70 -43.03 -26.27
N GLU A 378 -18.96 -43.94 -25.63
CA GLU A 378 -17.60 -43.74 -25.10
C GLU A 378 -16.62 -43.19 -26.15
N ILE A 379 -16.70 -43.65 -27.40
CA ILE A 379 -15.78 -43.27 -28.47
C ILE A 379 -16.04 -41.83 -28.95
N TYR A 380 -17.31 -41.41 -28.89
CA TYR A 380 -17.74 -40.06 -29.26
C TYR A 380 -17.87 -39.12 -28.05
N SER A 381 -17.54 -39.58 -26.83
CA SER A 381 -17.52 -38.76 -25.61
C SER A 381 -16.70 -37.47 -25.80
N SER A 382 -15.53 -37.59 -26.43
CA SER A 382 -14.60 -36.48 -26.71
C SER A 382 -15.18 -35.36 -27.56
N ILE A 383 -16.24 -35.62 -28.36
CA ILE A 383 -16.96 -34.58 -29.10
C ILE A 383 -18.28 -34.19 -28.42
N LEU A 384 -19.02 -35.14 -27.84
CA LEU A 384 -20.31 -34.91 -27.18
C LEU A 384 -20.23 -34.02 -25.94
N TYR A 385 -19.08 -34.03 -25.24
CA TYR A 385 -18.82 -33.19 -24.06
C TYR A 385 -17.98 -31.95 -24.37
N GLU A 386 -17.38 -31.84 -25.56
CA GLU A 386 -16.57 -30.69 -25.96
C GLU A 386 -17.45 -29.43 -25.97
N TYR A 387 -17.02 -28.35 -25.31
CA TYR A 387 -17.79 -27.11 -25.14
C TYR A 387 -19.14 -27.22 -24.39
N ARG A 388 -19.58 -28.37 -23.87
CA ARG A 388 -20.87 -28.50 -23.17
C ARG A 388 -20.97 -27.56 -21.96
N ASP A 389 -20.01 -27.64 -21.04
CA ASP A 389 -19.88 -26.75 -19.88
C ASP A 389 -19.82 -25.25 -20.27
N LYS A 390 -19.39 -24.94 -21.52
CA LYS A 390 -19.30 -23.57 -22.03
C LYS A 390 -20.66 -23.04 -22.51
N MET A 391 -21.46 -23.92 -23.11
CA MET A 391 -22.85 -23.63 -23.51
C MET A 391 -23.71 -23.44 -22.25
N ASP A 392 -23.65 -24.38 -21.30
CA ASP A 392 -24.37 -24.30 -20.02
C ASP A 392 -24.05 -22.99 -19.26
N MET A 393 -22.77 -22.59 -19.25
CA MET A 393 -22.33 -21.31 -18.67
C MET A 393 -22.86 -20.09 -19.44
N ALA A 394 -22.90 -20.13 -20.77
CA ALA A 394 -23.41 -19.04 -21.61
C ALA A 394 -24.93 -18.86 -21.44
N ASP A 395 -25.67 -19.97 -21.32
CA ASP A 395 -27.11 -19.97 -21.04
C ASP A 395 -27.41 -19.47 -19.63
N TRP A 396 -26.64 -19.88 -18.63
CA TRP A 396 -26.77 -19.36 -17.26
C TRP A 396 -26.58 -17.84 -17.22
N PHE A 397 -25.52 -17.32 -17.85
CA PHE A 397 -25.27 -15.89 -17.94
C PHE A 397 -26.41 -15.16 -18.70
N SER A 398 -26.92 -15.76 -19.78
CA SER A 398 -28.03 -15.21 -20.56
C SER A 398 -29.34 -15.16 -19.76
N LYS A 399 -29.70 -16.23 -19.02
CA LYS A 399 -30.86 -16.28 -18.10
C LYS A 399 -30.74 -15.29 -16.94
N LYS A 400 -29.52 -14.87 -16.56
CA LYS A 400 -29.25 -13.78 -15.60
C LYS A 400 -29.17 -12.38 -16.22
N GLY A 401 -29.44 -12.22 -17.52
CA GLY A 401 -29.43 -10.93 -18.21
C GLY A 401 -28.04 -10.29 -18.29
N VAL A 402 -26.99 -11.10 -18.35
CA VAL A 402 -25.61 -10.67 -18.64
C VAL A 402 -25.46 -10.51 -20.16
N ASN A 403 -24.74 -9.48 -20.61
CA ASN A 403 -24.53 -9.29 -22.04
C ASN A 403 -23.39 -10.22 -22.53
N TYR A 404 -23.75 -11.40 -23.03
CA TYR A 404 -22.81 -12.34 -23.64
C TYR A 404 -22.59 -11.98 -25.12
N VAL A 405 -21.35 -11.63 -25.47
CA VAL A 405 -20.94 -11.14 -26.79
C VAL A 405 -19.70 -11.87 -27.31
N THR A 406 -19.59 -11.95 -28.64
CA THR A 406 -18.36 -12.36 -29.33
C THR A 406 -17.31 -11.25 -29.29
N ASP A 407 -16.02 -11.58 -29.48
CA ASP A 407 -14.89 -10.63 -29.47
C ASP A 407 -14.86 -9.74 -30.73
N ALA A 408 -15.86 -8.86 -30.81
CA ALA A 408 -16.14 -7.93 -31.89
C ALA A 408 -16.31 -6.52 -31.31
N PRO A 409 -15.49 -5.52 -31.71
CA PRO A 409 -15.52 -4.18 -31.12
C PRO A 409 -16.93 -3.57 -31.06
N ARG A 410 -17.67 -3.65 -32.18
CA ARG A 410 -19.04 -3.15 -32.32
C ARG A 410 -20.07 -3.80 -31.41
N ASN A 411 -19.85 -5.04 -30.98
CA ASN A 411 -20.78 -5.75 -30.09
C ASN A 411 -20.62 -5.28 -28.64
N LEU A 412 -19.41 -4.88 -28.24
CA LEU A 412 -19.12 -4.35 -26.91
C LEU A 412 -19.36 -2.83 -26.83
N GLU A 413 -19.18 -2.08 -27.93
CA GLU A 413 -19.46 -0.62 -28.01
C GLU A 413 -20.83 -0.25 -27.43
N ARG A 414 -21.92 -0.96 -27.78
CA ARG A 414 -23.27 -0.69 -27.25
C ARG A 414 -23.42 -0.88 -25.73
N PHE A 415 -22.58 -1.71 -25.13
CA PHE A 415 -22.54 -1.92 -23.68
C PHE A 415 -21.69 -0.84 -22.99
N VAL A 416 -20.55 -0.49 -23.61
CA VAL A 416 -19.54 0.44 -23.10
C VAL A 416 -20.03 1.90 -23.12
N MET A 417 -20.81 2.28 -24.14
CA MET A 417 -21.39 3.62 -24.33
C MET A 417 -22.57 3.96 -23.40
N PHE A 418 -22.83 3.16 -22.35
CA PHE A 418 -23.89 3.46 -21.38
C PHE A 418 -23.37 4.36 -20.25
N GLU A 419 -23.96 5.55 -20.13
CA GLU A 419 -23.65 6.53 -19.09
C GLU A 419 -24.21 6.12 -17.73
N GLY A 420 -23.40 6.27 -16.67
CA GLY A 420 -23.81 6.05 -15.29
C GLY A 420 -23.56 4.62 -14.77
N GLY A 421 -22.55 4.50 -13.92
CA GLY A 421 -22.27 3.30 -13.11
C GLY A 421 -21.00 2.55 -13.51
N ASP A 422 -20.59 1.62 -12.65
CA ASP A 422 -19.47 0.72 -12.95
C ASP A 422 -19.89 -0.37 -13.95
N GLN A 423 -18.97 -0.82 -14.80
CA GLN A 423 -19.18 -1.88 -15.77
C GLN A 423 -18.06 -2.93 -15.61
N PHE A 424 -18.40 -4.21 -15.58
CA PHE A 424 -17.43 -5.30 -15.49
C PHE A 424 -17.52 -6.22 -16.71
N VAL A 425 -16.39 -6.51 -17.35
CA VAL A 425 -16.31 -7.33 -18.58
C VAL A 425 -15.36 -8.50 -18.34
N LEU A 426 -15.88 -9.73 -18.36
CA LEU A 426 -15.05 -10.94 -18.32
C LEU A 426 -14.52 -11.24 -19.73
N TYR A 427 -13.20 -11.40 -19.88
CA TYR A 427 -12.56 -11.89 -21.10
C TYR A 427 -11.95 -13.26 -20.85
N PHE A 428 -12.29 -14.24 -21.69
CA PHE A 428 -11.74 -15.59 -21.61
C PHE A 428 -11.79 -16.32 -22.96
N ASN A 429 -11.02 -17.40 -23.07
CA ASN A 429 -11.10 -18.41 -24.12
C ASN A 429 -10.90 -19.81 -23.48
N GLU A 430 -11.12 -20.89 -24.23
CA GLU A 430 -11.10 -22.26 -23.67
C GLU A 430 -9.72 -22.65 -23.13
N LEU A 431 -8.63 -22.20 -23.77
CA LEU A 431 -7.26 -22.37 -23.25
C LEU A 431 -7.08 -21.75 -21.86
N THR A 432 -7.69 -20.60 -21.61
CA THR A 432 -7.61 -19.92 -20.31
C THR A 432 -8.55 -20.48 -19.25
N ARG A 433 -9.59 -21.25 -19.61
CA ARG A 433 -10.45 -21.97 -18.65
C ARG A 433 -9.73 -23.14 -18.00
N ALA A 434 -8.84 -23.80 -18.73
CA ALA A 434 -7.96 -24.84 -18.20
C ALA A 434 -6.78 -24.30 -17.36
N GLY A 435 -6.65 -22.98 -17.19
CA GLY A 435 -5.55 -22.33 -16.47
C GLY A 435 -5.86 -22.04 -15.00
N GLU A 436 -4.83 -22.08 -14.14
CA GLU A 436 -4.93 -21.95 -12.67
C GLU A 436 -5.62 -20.67 -12.15
N ASN A 437 -5.74 -19.61 -12.96
CA ASN A 437 -6.42 -18.37 -12.56
C ASN A 437 -7.92 -18.37 -12.91
N TRP A 438 -8.45 -19.38 -13.61
CA TRP A 438 -9.85 -19.44 -14.01
C TRP A 438 -10.79 -19.42 -12.82
N ASP A 439 -10.64 -20.34 -11.86
CA ASP A 439 -11.60 -20.50 -10.75
C ASP A 439 -11.79 -19.22 -9.94
N LYS A 440 -10.69 -18.51 -9.65
CA LYS A 440 -10.72 -17.22 -8.92
C LYS A 440 -11.44 -16.14 -9.73
N THR A 441 -11.20 -16.11 -11.04
CA THR A 441 -11.80 -15.15 -11.97
C THR A 441 -13.29 -15.42 -12.16
N TYR A 442 -13.64 -16.69 -12.38
CA TYR A 442 -15.01 -17.14 -12.54
C TYR A 442 -15.84 -16.93 -11.27
N THR A 443 -15.30 -17.29 -10.09
CA THR A 443 -15.99 -17.08 -8.80
C THR A 443 -16.32 -15.62 -8.56
N LEU A 444 -15.33 -14.72 -8.73
CA LEU A 444 -15.55 -13.27 -8.57
C LEU A 444 -16.57 -12.73 -9.58
N PHE A 445 -16.51 -13.16 -10.84
CA PHE A 445 -17.48 -12.72 -11.84
C PHE A 445 -18.90 -13.26 -11.58
N HIS A 446 -19.01 -14.52 -11.16
CA HIS A 446 -20.27 -15.14 -10.76
C HIS A 446 -20.90 -14.41 -9.57
N GLU A 447 -20.11 -14.06 -8.54
CA GLU A 447 -20.55 -13.21 -7.43
C GLU A 447 -21.03 -11.83 -7.91
N LEU A 448 -20.32 -11.18 -8.84
CA LEU A 448 -20.75 -9.91 -9.43
C LEU A 448 -22.10 -10.06 -10.16
N VAL A 449 -22.34 -11.16 -10.88
CA VAL A 449 -23.61 -11.42 -11.57
C VAL A 449 -24.74 -11.68 -10.57
N VAL A 450 -24.52 -12.49 -9.52
CA VAL A 450 -25.54 -12.79 -8.50
C VAL A 450 -25.91 -11.54 -7.69
N ASN A 451 -24.93 -10.78 -7.21
CA ASN A 451 -25.15 -9.59 -6.38
C ASN A 451 -25.79 -8.41 -7.15
N ARG A 452 -25.70 -8.40 -8.49
CA ARG A 452 -26.30 -7.35 -9.34
C ARG A 452 -27.81 -7.23 -9.14
N ALA A 453 -28.50 -8.37 -8.95
CA ALA A 453 -29.95 -8.41 -8.77
C ALA A 453 -30.42 -7.61 -7.53
N ALA A 454 -29.61 -7.57 -6.47
CA ALA A 454 -29.94 -6.88 -5.22
C ALA A 454 -29.59 -5.38 -5.24
N LYS A 455 -28.57 -4.95 -6.00
CA LYS A 455 -27.97 -3.61 -5.86
C LYS A 455 -28.15 -2.68 -7.07
N LYS A 456 -28.31 -3.18 -8.30
CA LYS A 456 -28.50 -2.39 -9.55
C LYS A 456 -27.48 -1.27 -9.86
N THR A 457 -26.38 -1.14 -9.12
CA THR A 457 -25.38 -0.05 -9.27
C THR A 457 -24.35 -0.26 -10.39
N TYR A 458 -24.29 -1.44 -11.01
CA TYR A 458 -23.29 -1.77 -12.03
C TYR A 458 -23.83 -2.74 -13.09
N LYS A 459 -23.14 -2.81 -14.24
CA LYS A 459 -23.42 -3.73 -15.35
C LYS A 459 -22.33 -4.78 -15.51
N VAL A 460 -22.68 -5.89 -16.16
CA VAL A 460 -21.81 -7.04 -16.40
C VAL A 460 -21.95 -7.54 -17.84
N ALA A 461 -20.83 -7.89 -18.47
CA ALA A 461 -20.76 -8.49 -19.80
C ALA A 461 -19.68 -9.58 -19.85
N VAL A 462 -19.82 -10.50 -20.82
CA VAL A 462 -18.86 -11.58 -21.08
C VAL A 462 -18.45 -11.49 -22.54
N VAL A 463 -17.14 -11.47 -22.79
CA VAL A 463 -16.52 -11.52 -24.11
C VAL A 463 -15.84 -12.87 -24.27
N ASP A 464 -16.37 -13.67 -25.17
CA ASP A 464 -15.78 -14.96 -25.55
C ASP A 464 -14.80 -14.77 -26.70
N CYS A 465 -13.52 -15.02 -26.41
CA CYS A 465 -12.42 -14.84 -27.34
C CYS A 465 -12.15 -16.06 -28.23
N ASP A 466 -12.90 -17.16 -28.11
CA ASP A 466 -12.81 -18.27 -29.09
C ASP A 466 -13.57 -17.97 -30.38
N VAL A 467 -14.58 -17.11 -30.33
CA VAL A 467 -15.43 -16.75 -31.48
C VAL A 467 -15.02 -15.39 -32.03
N GLY A 468 -14.07 -15.41 -32.96
CA GLY A 468 -13.52 -14.20 -33.59
C GLY A 468 -14.49 -13.42 -34.47
N TYR A 469 -14.34 -12.10 -34.50
CA TYR A 469 -15.14 -11.16 -35.30
C TYR A 469 -15.00 -11.30 -36.83
N VAL A 470 -13.86 -11.81 -37.30
CA VAL A 470 -13.56 -11.91 -38.73
C VAL A 470 -13.62 -13.37 -39.15
N ALA A 471 -14.33 -13.69 -40.24
CA ALA A 471 -14.26 -15.02 -40.83
C ALA A 471 -12.79 -15.38 -41.13
N ASN A 472 -12.33 -16.49 -40.56
CA ASN A 472 -10.95 -16.99 -40.57
C ASN A 472 -9.94 -16.32 -39.62
N ALA A 473 -10.32 -15.34 -38.80
CA ALA A 473 -9.53 -15.00 -37.62
C ALA A 473 -9.76 -16.07 -36.54
N GLY A 474 -8.74 -16.88 -36.26
CA GLY A 474 -8.77 -17.87 -35.19
C GLY A 474 -8.95 -17.24 -33.80
N PRO A 475 -9.13 -18.07 -32.75
CA PRO A 475 -9.37 -17.61 -31.38
C PRO A 475 -8.31 -16.60 -30.95
N ARG A 476 -8.73 -15.50 -30.33
CA ARG A 476 -7.79 -14.49 -29.82
C ARG A 476 -6.97 -15.14 -28.71
N LYS A 477 -5.65 -15.13 -28.90
CA LYS A 477 -4.70 -15.66 -27.92
C LYS A 477 -4.66 -14.77 -26.69
N LEU A 478 -5.47 -15.12 -25.68
CA LEU A 478 -5.34 -14.63 -24.32
C LEU A 478 -4.31 -15.47 -23.58
N ALA A 479 -3.41 -14.81 -22.82
CA ALA A 479 -2.46 -15.49 -21.95
C ALA A 479 -3.09 -15.96 -20.62
N LYS A 480 -4.20 -15.30 -20.21
CA LYS A 480 -5.00 -15.63 -19.02
C LYS A 480 -6.41 -15.03 -19.16
N ALA A 481 -7.38 -15.61 -18.44
CA ALA A 481 -8.68 -14.98 -18.24
C ALA A 481 -8.57 -13.84 -17.22
N PHE A 482 -9.37 -12.79 -17.41
CA PHE A 482 -9.39 -11.60 -16.53
C PHE A 482 -10.74 -10.88 -16.58
N ILE A 483 -11.03 -10.08 -15.55
CA ILE A 483 -12.19 -9.17 -15.51
C ILE A 483 -11.67 -7.75 -15.65
N GLU A 484 -12.20 -6.99 -16.61
CA GLU A 484 -11.91 -5.57 -16.79
C GLU A 484 -13.02 -4.73 -16.14
N LYS A 485 -12.65 -3.68 -15.39
CA LYS A 485 -13.59 -2.68 -14.85
C LYS A 485 -13.54 -1.41 -15.68
N ARG A 486 -14.69 -0.96 -16.16
CA ARG A 486 -14.88 0.32 -16.88
C ARG A 486 -15.85 1.25 -16.14
N ARG A 487 -15.74 2.54 -16.43
CA ARG A 487 -16.71 3.59 -16.07
C ARG A 487 -16.69 4.65 -17.18
N ASP A 488 -17.86 5.06 -17.65
CA ASP A 488 -18.04 6.08 -18.71
C ASP A 488 -17.12 5.84 -19.92
N GLY A 489 -17.14 4.60 -20.43
CA GLY A 489 -16.32 4.13 -21.56
C GLY A 489 -14.84 3.81 -21.24
N LYS A 490 -14.27 4.41 -20.20
CA LYS A 490 -12.85 4.32 -19.84
C LYS A 490 -12.55 3.10 -18.97
N ILE A 491 -11.40 2.47 -19.19
CA ILE A 491 -10.90 1.38 -18.36
C ILE A 491 -10.35 1.97 -17.06
N ILE A 492 -10.88 1.52 -15.93
CA ILE A 492 -10.45 1.92 -14.58
C ILE A 492 -9.50 0.87 -14.00
N VAL A 493 -9.83 -0.42 -14.16
CA VAL A 493 -8.96 -1.53 -13.75
C VAL A 493 -8.89 -2.54 -14.90
N ALA A 494 -7.71 -2.77 -15.45
CA ALA A 494 -7.54 -3.67 -16.59
C ALA A 494 -7.75 -5.15 -16.23
N ASP A 495 -7.43 -5.56 -15.00
CA ASP A 495 -7.62 -6.91 -14.47
C ASP A 495 -7.94 -6.84 -12.98
N VAL A 496 -9.23 -6.93 -12.63
CA VAL A 496 -9.75 -6.83 -11.27
C VAL A 496 -9.25 -7.99 -10.39
N VAL A 497 -8.98 -9.18 -10.95
CA VAL A 497 -8.52 -10.33 -10.17
C VAL A 497 -7.06 -10.16 -9.79
N ALA A 498 -6.21 -9.77 -10.75
CA ALA A 498 -4.82 -9.45 -10.45
C ALA A 498 -4.69 -8.19 -9.59
N ASP A 499 -5.59 -7.22 -9.73
CA ASP A 499 -5.66 -6.05 -8.85
C ASP A 499 -6.03 -6.44 -7.41
N MET A 500 -7.11 -7.22 -7.22
CA MET A 500 -7.49 -7.73 -5.90
C MET A 500 -6.42 -8.63 -5.28
N GLN A 501 -5.70 -9.45 -6.06
CA GLN A 501 -4.55 -10.23 -5.58
C GLN A 501 -3.35 -9.34 -5.23
N ALA A 502 -3.06 -8.31 -6.03
CA ALA A 502 -1.99 -7.36 -5.75
C ALA A 502 -2.28 -6.45 -4.54
N LEU A 503 -3.55 -6.34 -4.15
CA LEU A 503 -4.04 -5.62 -2.96
C LEU A 503 -4.39 -6.56 -1.79
N ALA A 504 -4.38 -7.88 -1.98
CA ALA A 504 -4.71 -8.85 -0.94
C ALA A 504 -3.66 -8.84 0.19
N GLY A 505 -4.13 -8.86 1.44
CA GLY A 505 -3.26 -8.74 2.63
C GLY A 505 -2.64 -7.36 2.85
N LYS A 506 -2.86 -6.39 1.96
CA LYS A 506 -2.43 -5.00 2.14
C LYS A 506 -3.51 -4.19 2.84
N SER A 507 -3.09 -3.27 3.70
CA SER A 507 -3.97 -2.25 4.27
C SER A 507 -4.09 -1.09 3.27
N LEU A 508 -5.32 -0.70 2.94
CA LEU A 508 -5.64 0.24 1.85
C LEU A 508 -6.17 1.56 2.38
N LEU A 509 -5.69 2.68 1.84
CA LEU A 509 -6.12 4.03 2.21
C LEU A 509 -6.49 4.84 0.95
N ARG A 510 -7.70 5.39 0.93
CA ARG A 510 -8.24 6.17 -0.20
C ARG A 510 -8.89 7.47 0.28
N CYS A 511 -9.06 8.41 -0.64
CA CYS A 511 -9.96 9.54 -0.42
C CYS A 511 -11.43 9.06 -0.42
N GLN A 512 -12.22 9.54 0.53
CA GLN A 512 -13.67 9.28 0.62
C GLN A 512 -14.45 10.00 -0.50
N ASP A 513 -14.10 11.25 -0.79
CA ASP A 513 -14.76 12.08 -1.81
C ASP A 513 -13.79 12.39 -2.97
N PRO A 514 -14.02 11.83 -4.18
CA PRO A 514 -13.20 12.10 -5.36
C PRO A 514 -13.17 13.58 -5.79
N THR A 515 -14.14 14.40 -5.38
CA THR A 515 -14.17 15.83 -5.72
C THR A 515 -13.18 16.67 -4.89
N GLN A 516 -12.77 16.14 -3.73
CA GLN A 516 -11.75 16.76 -2.86
C GLN A 516 -10.31 16.31 -3.20
N LEU A 517 -10.14 15.56 -4.30
CA LEU A 517 -8.84 15.07 -4.76
C LEU A 517 -8.19 16.09 -5.70
N GLU A 518 -7.20 16.83 -5.19
CA GLU A 518 -6.43 17.80 -5.98
C GLU A 518 -5.43 17.08 -6.89
N THR A 519 -5.66 17.17 -8.21
CA THR A 519 -4.93 16.43 -9.27
C THR A 519 -3.91 17.27 -10.05
N SER A 520 -3.66 18.52 -9.63
CA SER A 520 -2.79 19.46 -10.36
C SER A 520 -1.32 19.02 -10.36
N ARG A 521 -0.64 19.13 -11.52
CA ARG A 521 0.78 18.76 -11.68
C ARG A 521 1.74 19.52 -10.76
N ALA A 522 1.38 20.72 -10.29
CA ALA A 522 2.18 21.48 -9.34
C ALA A 522 2.04 20.96 -7.88
N ILE A 523 0.99 20.18 -7.59
CA ILE A 523 0.63 19.67 -6.25
C ILE A 523 0.95 18.16 -6.14
N LEU A 524 1.01 17.45 -7.27
CA LEU A 524 1.42 16.03 -7.37
C LEU A 524 2.87 15.76 -6.95
N ALA A 525 3.69 16.78 -6.73
CA ALA A 525 4.98 16.67 -6.05
C ALA A 525 4.75 16.84 -4.53
N PRO A 526 4.66 15.76 -3.73
CA PRO A 526 4.51 15.88 -2.29
C PRO A 526 5.70 16.63 -1.68
N PRO A 527 5.48 17.39 -0.59
CA PRO A 527 6.52 18.22 0.02
C PRO A 527 7.75 17.40 0.46
N PRO A 528 8.94 18.02 0.52
CA PRO A 528 10.11 17.43 1.19
C PRO A 528 9.71 16.97 2.60
N GLY A 529 10.24 15.83 3.05
CA GLY A 529 9.92 15.28 4.38
C GLY A 529 8.64 14.42 4.47
N ARG A 530 7.97 14.11 3.34
CA ARG A 530 6.80 13.21 3.31
C ARG A 530 7.04 11.89 4.07
N ARG A 531 6.10 11.49 4.92
CA ARG A 531 6.18 10.25 5.73
C ARG A 531 5.21 9.20 5.21
N VAL A 532 5.64 7.97 4.97
CA VAL A 532 4.73 6.87 4.61
C VAL A 532 3.77 6.64 5.78
N VAL A 533 2.47 6.59 5.50
CA VAL A 533 1.43 6.41 6.52
C VAL A 533 1.55 5.01 7.10
N ARG A 534 1.98 4.94 8.37
CA ARG A 534 2.11 3.70 9.16
C ARG A 534 1.37 3.82 10.49
N VAL A 535 0.04 3.69 10.46
CA VAL A 535 -0.84 3.80 11.64
C VAL A 535 -1.57 2.49 11.93
N PHE A 536 -2.10 2.35 13.14
CA PHE A 536 -2.98 1.23 13.52
C PHE A 536 -4.30 1.25 12.73
N CYS A 537 -5.01 0.12 12.70
CA CYS A 537 -6.35 0.08 12.10
C CYS A 537 -7.35 0.86 12.97
N PRO A 538 -8.23 1.70 12.39
CA PRO A 538 -9.26 2.42 13.15
C PRO A 538 -10.41 1.54 13.68
N GLY A 539 -10.49 0.26 13.31
CA GLY A 539 -11.53 -0.63 13.82
C GLY A 539 -11.30 -0.99 15.28
N GLU A 540 -12.26 -0.66 16.16
CA GLU A 540 -12.22 -0.85 17.62
C GLU A 540 -11.96 -2.30 18.09
N HIS A 541 -12.06 -3.27 17.19
CA HIS A 541 -11.80 -4.69 17.44
C HIS A 541 -10.69 -5.24 16.53
N CYS A 542 -9.65 -4.44 16.22
CA CYS A 542 -8.45 -4.94 15.58
C CYS A 542 -7.52 -5.61 16.60
N PHE A 543 -7.29 -6.91 16.48
CA PHE A 543 -6.29 -7.62 17.27
C PHE A 543 -4.85 -7.46 16.71
N ASN A 544 -4.66 -6.67 15.64
CA ASN A 544 -3.33 -6.41 15.11
C ASN A 544 -2.62 -5.34 15.96
N SER A 545 -1.67 -5.77 16.78
CA SER A 545 -0.84 -4.90 17.64
C SER A 545 0.24 -4.11 16.87
N GLU A 546 0.34 -4.27 15.55
CA GLU A 546 1.34 -3.61 14.71
C GLU A 546 0.73 -2.49 13.85
N ARG A 547 1.52 -1.42 13.63
CA ARG A 547 1.17 -0.33 12.73
C ARG A 547 1.21 -0.84 11.28
N SER A 548 0.10 -0.73 10.55
CA SER A 548 0.03 -1.16 9.15
C SER A 548 0.58 -0.08 8.22
N GLU A 549 1.28 -0.47 7.15
CA GLU A 549 1.55 0.42 6.01
C GLU A 549 0.32 0.53 5.10
N TRP A 550 -0.01 1.75 4.68
CA TRP A 550 -1.26 2.04 3.97
C TRP A 550 -1.02 2.42 2.50
N VAL A 551 -1.63 1.67 1.58
CA VAL A 551 -1.42 1.79 0.12
C VAL A 551 -2.66 2.35 -0.57
N CYS A 552 -2.47 3.24 -1.54
CA CYS A 552 -3.56 3.74 -2.36
C CYS A 552 -4.06 2.63 -3.31
N PRO A 553 -5.36 2.29 -3.35
CA PRO A 553 -5.87 1.27 -4.27
C PRO A 553 -5.73 1.67 -5.75
N ASP A 554 -5.81 2.97 -6.05
CA ASP A 554 -5.89 3.47 -7.43
C ASP A 554 -4.50 3.64 -8.10
N CYS A 555 -3.53 4.31 -7.45
CA CYS A 555 -2.16 4.43 -7.99
C CYS A 555 -1.19 3.35 -7.51
N ARG A 556 -1.57 2.52 -6.52
CA ARG A 556 -0.75 1.47 -5.90
C ARG A 556 0.53 1.95 -5.18
N GLU A 557 0.70 3.25 -5.01
CA GLU A 557 1.77 3.84 -4.20
C GLU A 557 1.38 3.84 -2.71
N ALA A 558 2.39 3.79 -1.83
CA ALA A 558 2.19 4.02 -0.41
C ALA A 558 1.68 5.45 -0.18
N VAL A 559 0.59 5.59 0.58
CA VAL A 559 0.06 6.91 0.92
C VAL A 559 1.05 7.60 1.85
N CYS A 560 1.40 8.85 1.53
CA CYS A 560 2.31 9.68 2.30
C CYS A 560 1.54 10.80 3.01
N PHE A 561 1.99 11.19 4.19
CA PHE A 561 1.56 12.40 4.91
C PHE A 561 2.58 13.52 4.70
N GLY A 562 2.12 14.75 4.45
CA GLY A 562 2.97 15.93 4.28
C GLY A 562 3.60 16.39 5.60
N HIS A 563 4.92 16.56 5.65
CA HIS A 563 5.61 17.04 6.86
C HIS A 563 6.81 17.94 6.51
N GLY A 564 6.57 19.27 6.42
CA GLY A 564 7.56 20.38 6.44
C GLY A 564 8.72 20.31 5.42
N LEU A 565 8.96 21.31 4.57
CA LEU A 565 9.03 22.73 4.92
C LEU A 565 9.07 23.60 3.64
N ALA A 566 8.12 24.54 3.48
CA ALA A 566 8.27 25.73 2.63
C ALA A 566 7.19 26.77 3.00
N ALA A 567 7.62 27.97 3.41
CA ALA A 567 6.78 29.18 3.55
C ALA A 567 5.40 29.02 4.25
N GLY A 568 5.39 28.68 5.54
CA GLY A 568 4.33 29.11 6.47
C GLY A 568 2.99 28.38 6.40
N GLY A 569 2.94 27.10 6.79
CA GLY A 569 1.69 26.40 7.09
C GLY A 569 1.85 24.88 7.16
N TRP A 570 1.07 24.25 8.04
CA TRP A 570 0.83 22.80 7.98
C TRP A 570 -0.19 22.56 6.85
N ASP A 571 0.05 21.62 5.94
CA ASP A 571 -0.96 21.24 4.94
C ASP A 571 -1.93 20.17 5.44
N ASP A 572 -1.58 19.45 6.53
CA ASP A 572 -2.25 18.29 7.12
C ASP A 572 -2.96 17.40 6.06
N SER A 573 -2.23 17.09 4.98
CA SER A 573 -2.75 16.41 3.80
C SER A 573 -2.11 15.04 3.57
N LEU A 574 -2.90 14.15 2.99
CA LEU A 574 -2.50 12.87 2.46
C LEU A 574 -2.20 13.00 0.96
N TYR A 575 -1.16 12.27 0.53
CA TYR A 575 -0.59 12.33 -0.81
C TYR A 575 -0.43 10.92 -1.37
N CYS A 576 -0.78 10.75 -2.63
CA CYS A 576 -0.41 9.59 -3.45
C CYS A 576 -0.34 10.02 -4.93
N GLY A 577 0.14 9.17 -5.82
CA GLY A 577 0.16 9.44 -7.27
C GLY A 577 -1.19 9.77 -7.92
N CYS A 578 -2.33 9.61 -7.23
CA CYS A 578 -3.62 10.11 -7.69
C CYS A 578 -3.87 11.59 -7.37
N GLY A 579 -3.22 12.17 -6.37
CA GLY A 579 -3.45 13.55 -5.93
C GLY A 579 -3.26 13.77 -4.43
N ARG A 580 -3.57 14.99 -4.01
CA ARG A 580 -3.59 15.46 -2.61
C ARG A 580 -5.03 15.51 -2.09
N TYR A 581 -5.25 15.14 -0.83
CA TYR A 581 -6.54 15.26 -0.14
C TYR A 581 -6.34 15.42 1.39
N PRO A 582 -7.25 16.11 2.10
CA PRO A 582 -7.09 16.33 3.55
C PRO A 582 -7.26 15.04 4.36
N VAL A 583 -6.57 14.96 5.52
CA VAL A 583 -6.59 13.78 6.42
C VAL A 583 -8.00 13.33 6.82
N SER A 584 -8.95 14.25 6.99
CA SER A 584 -10.35 13.96 7.32
C SER A 584 -11.10 13.15 6.26
N GLN A 585 -10.61 13.11 5.01
CA GLN A 585 -11.18 12.31 3.92
C GLN A 585 -10.50 10.92 3.80
N GLY A 586 -9.58 10.57 4.71
CA GLY A 586 -8.90 9.28 4.72
C GLY A 586 -9.81 8.12 5.13
N GLN A 587 -10.09 7.22 4.19
CA GLN A 587 -10.80 5.96 4.41
C GLN A 587 -9.85 4.76 4.40
N PHE A 588 -9.84 4.02 5.50
CA PHE A 588 -8.94 2.92 5.81
C PHE A 588 -9.64 1.56 5.68
N LYS A 589 -9.03 0.60 5.00
CA LYS A 589 -9.44 -0.80 4.96
C LYS A 589 -8.28 -1.71 5.36
N CYS A 590 -8.41 -2.41 6.49
CA CYS A 590 -7.35 -3.28 6.99
C CYS A 590 -7.11 -4.49 6.07
N GLY A 591 -5.86 -4.94 5.97
CA GLY A 591 -5.50 -6.21 5.30
C GLY A 591 -5.88 -7.47 6.08
N ASN A 592 -6.30 -7.36 7.34
CA ASN A 592 -6.67 -8.50 8.20
C ASN A 592 -8.10 -9.00 7.88
N PRO A 593 -8.29 -10.29 7.51
CA PRO A 593 -9.59 -10.84 7.10
C PRO A 593 -10.65 -10.91 8.22
N VAL A 594 -10.29 -10.68 9.49
CA VAL A 594 -11.25 -10.53 10.59
C VAL A 594 -12.07 -9.24 10.45
N HIS A 595 -11.55 -8.25 9.73
CA HIS A 595 -12.26 -7.01 9.40
C HIS A 595 -13.01 -7.15 8.07
N GLY A 596 -14.32 -6.89 8.09
CA GLY A 596 -15.18 -7.04 6.92
C GLY A 596 -14.81 -6.11 5.74
N ALA A 597 -15.39 -6.36 4.58
CA ALA A 597 -14.96 -5.78 3.30
C ALA A 597 -15.07 -4.23 3.15
N GLY A 598 -15.62 -3.54 4.15
CA GLY A 598 -15.82 -2.09 4.18
C GLY A 598 -14.54 -1.26 4.37
N TYR A 599 -14.68 0.05 4.16
CA TYR A 599 -13.72 1.06 4.56
C TYR A 599 -14.25 1.79 5.80
N TYR A 600 -13.36 2.18 6.70
CA TYR A 600 -13.66 2.85 7.97
C TYR A 600 -12.79 4.10 8.09
N SER A 601 -13.30 5.14 8.73
CA SER A 601 -12.54 6.34 9.09
C SER A 601 -12.27 6.33 10.59
N PHE A 602 -11.24 7.05 11.04
CA PHE A 602 -11.06 7.31 12.47
C PHE A 602 -12.25 8.15 12.98
N ALA A 603 -12.79 7.80 14.15
CA ALA A 603 -13.91 8.52 14.77
C ALA A 603 -13.53 9.97 15.15
N ASP A 604 -12.25 10.21 15.41
CA ASP A 604 -11.65 11.51 15.66
C ASP A 604 -10.52 11.78 14.62
N PRO A 605 -10.71 12.75 13.70
CA PRO A 605 -9.68 13.18 12.76
C PRO A 605 -8.44 13.80 13.42
N ASP A 606 -8.57 14.45 14.58
CA ASP A 606 -7.46 15.11 15.27
C ASP A 606 -6.54 14.09 15.95
N HIS A 607 -7.10 13.00 16.51
CA HIS A 607 -6.33 11.83 16.94
C HIS A 607 -5.54 11.21 15.77
N LEU A 608 -6.15 11.05 14.59
CA LEU A 608 -5.42 10.59 13.40
C LEU A 608 -4.30 11.56 13.01
N ALA A 609 -4.55 12.87 12.97
CA ALA A 609 -3.53 13.87 12.69
C ALA A 609 -2.37 13.81 13.71
N GLY A 610 -2.67 13.60 14.99
CA GLY A 610 -1.68 13.37 16.05
C GLY A 610 -0.82 12.12 15.82
N LEU A 611 -1.42 11.00 15.38
CA LEU A 611 -0.69 9.78 15.01
C LEU A 611 0.19 10.00 13.77
N LEU A 612 -0.31 10.72 12.75
CA LEU A 612 0.41 11.00 11.51
C LEU A 612 1.63 11.92 11.71
N ARG A 613 1.51 12.94 12.56
CA ARG A 613 2.62 13.82 12.95
C ARG A 613 3.73 13.07 13.71
N ASN A 614 3.40 11.94 14.36
CA ASN A 614 4.30 11.10 15.15
C ASN A 614 4.84 9.85 14.42
N LEU A 615 4.77 9.79 13.08
CA LEU A 615 5.28 8.66 12.28
C LEU A 615 6.83 8.58 12.23
N ASP A 616 7.42 7.40 12.42
CA ASP A 616 8.88 7.20 12.45
C ASP A 616 9.58 7.32 11.07
N LEU A 617 10.83 7.82 11.07
CA LEU A 617 11.68 8.06 9.89
C LEU A 617 12.27 6.77 9.29
N SER A 618 11.46 5.90 8.67
CA SER A 618 11.87 4.52 8.37
C SER A 618 12.41 4.20 6.96
N ASP A 619 12.26 5.04 5.93
CA ASP A 619 12.61 4.69 4.53
C ASP A 619 13.73 5.53 3.90
N GLU A 620 14.44 6.32 4.71
CA GLU A 620 15.69 6.98 4.31
C GLU A 620 16.88 6.17 4.85
N CYS A 621 17.93 5.98 4.02
CA CYS A 621 19.24 5.57 4.51
C CYS A 621 20.31 6.56 4.08
N SER A 622 21.41 6.64 4.83
CA SER A 622 22.32 7.77 4.83
C SER A 622 23.77 7.30 4.92
N VAL A 623 24.58 7.67 3.92
CA VAL A 623 25.97 7.20 3.78
C VAL A 623 26.90 8.38 3.52
N MET A 624 27.93 8.53 4.34
CA MET A 624 28.98 9.52 4.11
C MET A 624 30.10 8.91 3.25
N ILE A 625 30.45 9.55 2.14
CA ILE A 625 31.45 9.09 1.18
C ILE A 625 32.76 9.86 1.39
N LEU A 626 33.82 9.12 1.67
CA LEU A 626 35.19 9.60 1.80
C LEU A 626 36.03 8.91 0.72
N SER A 627 36.98 9.59 0.07
CA SER A 627 37.82 8.96 -0.97
C SER A 627 39.28 9.33 -0.85
N GLU A 628 40.15 8.45 -1.35
CA GLU A 628 41.57 8.75 -1.58
C GLU A 628 41.78 9.55 -2.89
N LYS A 629 42.97 10.12 -3.01
CA LYS A 629 43.52 10.81 -4.19
C LYS A 629 43.34 9.98 -5.47
N GLY A 630 42.78 10.59 -6.52
CA GLY A 630 42.64 9.99 -7.86
C GLY A 630 41.26 9.41 -8.17
N VAL A 631 40.36 9.28 -7.20
CA VAL A 631 38.96 8.85 -7.43
C VAL A 631 38.08 10.05 -7.78
N ASP A 632 37.38 9.99 -8.91
CA ASP A 632 36.45 11.04 -9.35
C ASP A 632 35.06 10.83 -8.69
N LYS A 633 34.86 11.41 -7.50
CA LYS A 633 33.64 11.23 -6.70
C LYS A 633 32.34 11.51 -7.48
N PRO A 634 32.13 12.66 -8.19
CA PRO A 634 30.90 12.89 -8.96
C PRO A 634 30.63 11.85 -10.04
N THR A 635 31.67 11.34 -10.70
CA THR A 635 31.55 10.27 -11.70
C THR A 635 31.15 8.96 -11.05
N LEU A 636 31.78 8.59 -9.94
CA LEU A 636 31.41 7.41 -9.16
C LEU A 636 29.98 7.47 -8.60
N ILE A 637 29.54 8.63 -8.09
CA ILE A 637 28.16 8.83 -7.60
C ILE A 637 27.16 8.69 -8.74
N SER A 638 27.49 9.18 -9.94
CA SER A 638 26.67 9.01 -11.15
C SER A 638 26.58 7.53 -11.57
N SER A 639 27.71 6.81 -11.59
CA SER A 639 27.75 5.36 -11.84
C SER A 639 26.91 4.59 -10.80
N LEU A 640 27.12 4.85 -9.50
CA LEU A 640 26.38 4.21 -8.40
C LEU A 640 24.87 4.44 -8.48
N TRP A 641 24.43 5.65 -8.84
CA TRP A 641 23.00 5.96 -8.98
C TRP A 641 22.36 5.12 -10.10
N ASN A 642 23.02 4.99 -11.26
CA ASN A 642 22.47 4.19 -12.36
C ASN A 642 22.58 2.68 -12.10
N TYR A 643 23.59 2.21 -11.36
CA TYR A 643 23.68 0.81 -10.89
C TYR A 643 22.55 0.41 -9.94
N LEU A 644 22.06 1.33 -9.12
CA LEU A 644 20.90 1.09 -8.26
C LEU A 644 19.59 1.03 -9.06
N LEU A 645 19.47 1.85 -10.11
CA LEU A 645 18.29 1.92 -10.98
C LEU A 645 18.16 0.74 -11.95
N PHE A 646 19.26 0.28 -12.57
CA PHE A 646 19.23 -0.70 -13.66
C PHE A 646 19.98 -1.99 -13.31
N GLY A 647 19.37 -3.14 -13.56
CA GLY A 647 19.91 -4.48 -13.29
C GLY A 647 21.06 -4.85 -14.24
N SER A 648 20.92 -4.50 -15.52
CA SER A 648 21.91 -4.77 -16.57
C SER A 648 22.18 -3.53 -17.42
N LEU A 649 23.27 -3.57 -18.21
CA LEU A 649 23.61 -2.51 -19.15
C LEU A 649 22.52 -2.34 -20.22
N ASP A 650 21.98 -3.46 -20.74
CA ASP A 650 20.94 -3.42 -21.76
C ASP A 650 19.61 -2.84 -21.20
N GLU A 651 19.31 -3.00 -19.91
CA GLU A 651 18.19 -2.29 -19.27
C GLU A 651 18.45 -0.78 -19.18
N ALA A 652 19.66 -0.38 -18.79
CA ALA A 652 20.07 1.03 -18.74
C ALA A 652 19.98 1.69 -20.12
N LEU A 653 20.44 1.01 -21.19
CA LEU A 653 20.37 1.47 -22.58
C LEU A 653 18.94 1.61 -23.09
N ASN A 654 18.05 0.64 -22.82
CA ASN A 654 16.68 0.62 -23.33
C ASN A 654 15.67 1.48 -22.54
N SER A 655 16.08 2.07 -21.41
CA SER A 655 15.20 2.88 -20.55
C SER A 655 14.71 4.18 -21.24
N ARG A 656 13.42 4.53 -21.12
CA ARG A 656 12.86 5.74 -21.80
C ARG A 656 13.13 7.07 -21.10
N GLY A 657 13.82 7.06 -19.95
CA GLY A 657 14.12 8.27 -19.15
C GLY A 657 15.59 8.69 -19.24
N PRO A 658 15.92 9.96 -18.90
CA PRO A 658 17.30 10.41 -18.82
C PRO A 658 18.06 9.65 -17.72
N LEU A 659 19.32 9.32 -17.99
CA LEU A 659 20.23 8.78 -16.97
C LEU A 659 20.41 9.81 -15.85
N LYS A 660 20.73 9.35 -14.64
CA LYS A 660 20.94 10.24 -13.50
C LYS A 660 22.41 10.64 -13.38
N VAL A 661 22.66 11.92 -13.17
CA VAL A 661 24.02 12.51 -13.14
C VAL A 661 24.14 13.37 -11.90
N ALA A 662 25.29 13.30 -11.22
CA ALA A 662 25.56 14.06 -10.00
C ALA A 662 25.88 15.55 -10.27
N THR A 663 26.46 15.86 -11.44
CA THR A 663 26.96 17.19 -11.79
C THR A 663 25.93 18.07 -12.50
N HIS A 664 25.95 19.37 -12.18
CA HIS A 664 25.27 20.43 -12.94
C HIS A 664 26.27 21.27 -13.79
N SER A 665 27.47 20.73 -14.01
CA SER A 665 28.51 21.37 -14.82
C SER A 665 28.86 20.46 -15.98
N PRO A 666 28.83 20.95 -17.24
CA PRO A 666 29.20 20.20 -18.43
C PRO A 666 30.72 20.07 -18.53
N ARG A 667 31.34 19.37 -17.56
CA ARG A 667 32.70 18.92 -17.72
C ARG A 667 32.69 17.76 -18.70
N ALA A 668 33.30 17.98 -19.85
CA ALA A 668 33.65 17.00 -20.86
C ALA A 668 34.00 15.63 -20.25
N PHE A 669 33.08 14.66 -20.34
CA PHE A 669 33.39 13.28 -19.98
C PHE A 669 34.16 12.66 -21.14
N SER A 670 35.40 12.24 -20.87
CA SER A 670 36.26 11.55 -21.82
C SER A 670 36.34 10.06 -21.46
N HIS A 671 35.67 9.22 -22.25
CA HIS A 671 35.82 7.77 -22.19
C HIS A 671 36.43 7.30 -23.52
N GLU A 672 37.51 6.52 -23.45
CA GLU A 672 38.34 6.09 -24.60
C GLU A 672 38.75 7.23 -25.57
N GLY A 673 38.88 8.46 -25.06
CA GLY A 673 39.30 9.64 -25.83
C GLY A 673 38.18 10.39 -26.57
N GLN A 674 36.92 9.97 -26.46
CA GLN A 674 35.77 10.73 -26.98
C GLN A 674 35.11 11.58 -25.90
N THR A 675 34.89 12.86 -26.21
CA THR A 675 34.29 13.85 -25.30
C THR A 675 32.79 14.01 -25.53
N VAL A 676 31.99 13.91 -24.47
CA VAL A 676 30.54 14.15 -24.51
C VAL A 676 30.14 15.45 -23.78
N LEU A 677 29.24 16.21 -24.40
CA LEU A 677 28.50 17.33 -23.82
C LEU A 677 27.01 16.95 -23.75
N GLY A 678 26.32 17.27 -22.64
CA GLY A 678 24.91 16.93 -22.47
C GLY A 678 24.08 18.00 -21.78
N GLY A 679 23.01 18.45 -22.46
CA GLY A 679 21.83 19.07 -21.86
C GLY A 679 21.86 20.60 -21.64
N GLU A 680 20.78 21.27 -22.06
CA GLU A 680 20.52 22.72 -22.17
C GLU A 680 20.86 23.66 -20.98
N ASP A 681 20.91 24.96 -21.31
CA ASP A 681 21.40 26.10 -20.53
C ASP A 681 20.75 26.34 -19.15
N ILE A 682 21.56 26.31 -18.09
CA ILE A 682 21.33 27.13 -16.87
C ILE A 682 22.67 27.66 -16.31
N SER A 683 22.76 28.99 -16.19
CA SER A 683 23.66 29.81 -15.35
C SER A 683 24.77 29.10 -14.56
N ALA A 684 26.03 29.32 -14.97
CA ALA A 684 27.22 28.90 -14.24
C ALA A 684 27.46 29.70 -12.95
N SER A 685 26.90 29.26 -11.81
CA SER A 685 27.45 29.46 -10.46
C SER A 685 26.57 28.75 -9.41
N SER A 686 27.08 27.72 -8.76
CA SER A 686 26.52 27.14 -7.52
C SER A 686 27.58 26.27 -6.82
N PRO A 687 27.63 26.27 -5.48
CA PRO A 687 28.66 25.54 -4.73
C PRO A 687 28.52 24.01 -4.85
N ARG A 688 29.61 23.29 -4.55
CA ARG A 688 29.64 21.81 -4.45
C ARG A 688 28.42 21.30 -3.67
N LYS A 689 27.63 20.40 -4.27
CA LYS A 689 26.51 19.76 -3.58
C LYS A 689 27.05 18.72 -2.59
N ILE A 690 27.11 19.10 -1.31
CA ILE A 690 27.54 18.26 -0.18
C ILE A 690 26.60 17.05 0.04
N LYS A 691 25.41 17.04 -0.58
CA LYS A 691 24.35 16.05 -0.39
C LYS A 691 23.69 15.67 -1.72
N TYR A 692 23.50 14.37 -1.94
CA TYR A 692 22.76 13.78 -3.06
C TYR A 692 21.63 12.88 -2.52
N ASP A 693 20.37 13.18 -2.89
CA ASP A 693 19.21 12.35 -2.55
C ASP A 693 18.85 11.44 -3.75
N LEU A 694 19.20 10.16 -3.66
CA LEU A 694 18.94 9.15 -4.69
C LEU A 694 17.62 8.44 -4.39
N ALA A 695 16.57 8.76 -5.15
CA ALA A 695 15.31 8.03 -5.11
C ALA A 695 15.47 6.64 -5.77
N VAL A 696 15.31 5.57 -4.99
CA VAL A 696 15.42 4.17 -5.43
C VAL A 696 14.16 3.41 -5.00
N LYS A 697 13.22 3.25 -5.93
CA LYS A 697 11.88 2.69 -5.68
C LYS A 697 11.17 3.45 -4.55
N ASN A 698 10.88 2.78 -3.42
CA ASN A 698 10.17 3.36 -2.28
C ASN A 698 11.10 3.97 -1.21
N ARG A 699 12.41 4.10 -1.49
CA ARG A 699 13.42 4.56 -0.51
C ARG A 699 14.25 5.72 -1.03
N THR A 700 14.76 6.52 -0.10
CA THR A 700 15.71 7.61 -0.38
C THR A 700 17.08 7.21 0.15
N VAL A 701 18.06 7.05 -0.74
CA VAL A 701 19.48 6.88 -0.36
C VAL A 701 20.14 8.25 -0.38
N ARG A 702 20.53 8.76 0.79
CA ARG A 702 21.18 10.06 0.95
C ARG A 702 22.70 9.88 1.03
N LEU A 703 23.41 10.34 0.02
CA LEU A 703 24.87 10.31 -0.03
C LEU A 703 25.42 11.68 0.37
N PHE A 704 26.34 11.73 1.34
CA PHE A 704 27.03 12.94 1.75
C PHE A 704 28.46 12.93 1.21
N ASP A 705 28.83 13.99 0.49
CA ASP A 705 30.09 14.13 -0.23
C ASP A 705 30.98 15.14 0.51
N VAL A 706 32.05 14.62 1.11
CA VAL A 706 33.06 15.40 1.83
C VAL A 706 34.21 15.70 0.87
N ALA A 707 34.79 16.90 0.94
CA ALA A 707 35.81 17.37 0.00
C ALA A 707 37.03 16.43 -0.08
N ASP A 708 37.72 16.46 -1.22
CA ASP A 708 38.94 15.68 -1.44
C ASP A 708 40.11 16.24 -0.61
N ILE A 709 40.93 15.33 -0.08
CA ILE A 709 42.08 15.63 0.80
C ILE A 709 43.06 16.61 0.14
N ASP A 710 43.19 16.58 -1.19
CA ASP A 710 44.09 17.44 -1.98
C ASP A 710 43.77 18.95 -1.93
N THR A 711 42.62 19.36 -1.39
CA THR A 711 42.30 20.80 -1.28
C THR A 711 43.00 21.50 -0.09
N ALA A 712 43.67 20.76 0.80
CA ALA A 712 44.21 21.27 2.06
C ALA A 712 45.73 21.01 2.22
N VAL A 713 46.56 21.69 1.42
CA VAL A 713 48.03 21.61 1.55
C VAL A 713 48.53 22.44 2.74
N GLY A 714 48.98 21.77 3.80
CA GLY A 714 49.74 22.38 4.90
C GLY A 714 49.47 21.79 6.29
N SER A 715 50.52 21.53 7.06
CA SER A 715 50.51 20.86 8.39
C SER A 715 49.76 21.61 9.50
N ALA A 716 49.17 22.78 9.23
CA ALA A 716 48.42 23.59 10.19
C ALA A 716 46.88 23.40 10.10
N GLN A 717 46.36 22.51 9.23
CA GLN A 717 44.94 22.54 8.83
C GLN A 717 44.12 21.26 9.14
N ALA A 718 44.63 20.34 9.97
CA ALA A 718 43.82 19.26 10.55
C ALA A 718 42.47 19.73 11.17
N PRO A 719 42.39 20.91 11.82
CA PRO A 719 41.11 21.44 12.31
C PRO A 719 40.11 21.81 11.19
N ARG A 720 40.55 22.18 9.98
CA ARG A 720 39.64 22.59 8.90
C ARG A 720 38.90 21.41 8.29
N VAL A 721 39.63 20.35 7.98
CA VAL A 721 39.05 19.10 7.46
C VAL A 721 38.12 18.46 8.49
N LEU A 722 38.51 18.49 9.77
CA LEU A 722 37.64 18.09 10.87
C LEU A 722 36.38 18.96 10.97
N ASN A 723 36.51 20.29 10.84
CA ASN A 723 35.36 21.21 10.83
C ASN A 723 34.41 20.97 9.64
N GLU A 724 34.90 20.56 8.46
CA GLU A 724 34.04 20.18 7.35
C GLU A 724 33.23 18.91 7.68
N ILE A 725 33.88 17.84 8.16
CA ILE A 725 33.20 16.62 8.60
C ILE A 725 32.17 16.93 9.71
N LEU A 726 32.55 17.74 10.70
CA LEU A 726 31.64 18.16 11.77
C LEU A 726 30.52 19.06 11.25
N SER A 727 30.73 19.88 10.22
CA SER A 727 29.67 20.66 9.59
C SER A 727 28.65 19.76 8.89
N VAL A 728 29.13 18.71 8.22
CA VAL A 728 28.28 17.65 7.65
C VAL A 728 27.51 16.97 8.78
N LEU A 729 28.18 16.40 9.78
CA LEU A 729 27.53 15.72 10.92
C LEU A 729 26.52 16.60 11.68
N ARG A 730 26.77 17.92 11.82
CA ARG A 730 25.83 18.87 12.42
C ARG A 730 24.61 19.19 11.52
N SER A 731 24.73 18.99 10.21
CA SER A 731 23.65 19.16 9.22
C SER A 731 22.85 17.88 8.94
N VAL A 732 23.20 16.78 9.61
CA VAL A 732 22.71 15.43 9.35
C VAL A 732 21.95 14.91 10.57
N ASP A 733 20.64 14.71 10.45
CA ASP A 733 19.81 14.13 11.54
C ASP A 733 20.03 12.61 11.73
N ARG A 734 20.54 11.93 10.69
CA ARG A 734 20.69 10.48 10.61
C ARG A 734 21.85 10.13 9.66
N LEU A 735 22.76 9.27 10.13
CA LEU A 735 23.87 8.67 9.36
C LEU A 735 23.85 7.16 9.66
N ASP A 736 23.82 6.30 8.66
CA ASP A 736 23.74 4.83 8.87
C ASP A 736 25.11 4.14 8.64
N ALA A 737 25.94 4.68 7.73
CA ALA A 737 27.28 4.14 7.44
C ALA A 737 28.27 5.19 6.93
N VAL A 738 29.57 4.86 7.01
CA VAL A 738 30.67 5.62 6.41
C VAL A 738 31.38 4.74 5.39
N LEU A 739 31.48 5.22 4.15
CA LEU A 739 32.03 4.50 3.01
C LEU A 739 33.35 5.15 2.57
N PHE A 740 34.47 4.46 2.80
CA PHE A 740 35.78 4.80 2.26
C PHE A 740 35.93 4.24 0.85
N ILE A 741 36.21 5.09 -0.13
CA ILE A 741 36.49 4.70 -1.50
C ILE A 741 38.00 4.74 -1.77
N LEU A 742 38.51 3.61 -2.24
CA LEU A 742 39.93 3.35 -2.50
C LEU A 742 40.11 2.82 -3.94
N PRO A 743 41.29 3.03 -4.57
CA PRO A 743 41.68 2.24 -5.73
C PRO A 743 41.93 0.76 -5.34
N PRO A 744 41.72 -0.22 -6.23
CA PRO A 744 41.94 -1.64 -5.91
C PRO A 744 43.41 -2.04 -5.78
N ASP A 745 44.33 -1.36 -6.50
CA ASP A 745 45.74 -1.76 -6.67
C ASP A 745 46.75 -0.66 -6.24
N ALA A 746 46.52 0.03 -5.11
CA ALA A 746 47.48 0.98 -4.54
C ALA A 746 48.57 0.27 -3.70
N ALA A 747 49.82 0.35 -4.16
CA ALA A 747 50.98 -0.16 -3.45
C ALA A 747 51.26 0.54 -2.10
N SER A 748 50.83 1.80 -1.95
CA SER A 748 50.86 2.55 -0.70
C SER A 748 49.75 3.60 -0.64
N LEU A 749 49.16 3.76 0.54
CA LEU A 749 48.18 4.81 0.85
C LEU A 749 48.92 6.04 1.41
N SER A 750 48.46 7.25 1.06
CA SER A 750 49.15 8.50 1.46
C SER A 750 49.15 8.75 2.97
N ASP A 751 50.19 9.36 3.52
CA ASP A 751 50.28 9.63 4.97
C ASP A 751 49.22 10.64 5.45
N GLU A 752 48.78 11.53 4.56
CA GLU A 752 47.65 12.43 4.75
C GLU A 752 46.34 11.63 4.88
N PHE A 753 46.12 10.62 4.03
CA PHE A 753 44.96 9.72 4.14
C PHE A 753 44.98 8.89 5.43
N LYS A 754 46.17 8.46 5.90
CA LYS A 754 46.32 7.76 7.19
C LYS A 754 45.88 8.66 8.36
N LEU A 755 46.40 9.89 8.40
CA LEU A 755 46.06 10.86 9.44
C LEU A 755 44.57 11.23 9.38
N TYR A 756 44.04 11.43 8.18
CA TYR A 756 42.62 11.70 7.93
C TYR A 756 41.71 10.58 8.44
N MET A 757 41.97 9.33 8.05
CA MET A 757 41.18 8.17 8.49
C MET A 757 41.26 7.96 10.00
N THR A 758 42.45 8.13 10.61
CA THR A 758 42.62 8.04 12.07
C THR A 758 41.85 9.14 12.81
N ASN A 759 41.84 10.38 12.28
CA ASN A 759 41.09 11.49 12.86
C ASN A 759 39.57 11.33 12.70
N VAL A 760 39.09 10.86 11.53
CA VAL A 760 37.66 10.54 11.31
C VAL A 760 37.20 9.49 12.32
N ILE A 761 37.96 8.39 12.44
CA ILE A 761 37.55 7.25 13.25
C ILE A 761 37.60 7.58 14.75
N SER A 762 38.62 8.32 15.23
CA SER A 762 38.71 8.74 16.63
C SER A 762 37.64 9.76 17.06
N GLN A 763 37.02 10.48 16.12
CA GLN A 763 35.88 11.38 16.39
C GLN A 763 34.53 10.65 16.29
N LEU A 764 34.47 9.57 15.49
CA LEU A 764 33.35 8.64 15.38
C LEU A 764 33.43 7.47 16.36
N GLN A 765 34.38 7.47 17.31
CA GLN A 765 34.46 6.47 18.38
C GLN A 765 33.23 6.59 19.28
N LEU A 766 32.23 5.77 18.98
CA LEU A 766 30.99 5.56 19.72
C LEU A 766 31.23 4.52 20.82
N GLY A 767 30.69 4.79 22.02
CA GLY A 767 30.92 3.99 23.20
C GLY A 767 30.40 2.56 23.05
N ASN A 768 31.20 1.59 23.48
CA ASN A 768 30.80 0.20 23.76
C ASN A 768 29.72 -0.44 22.88
N ASN A 769 29.82 -0.35 21.55
CA ASN A 769 29.80 -1.51 20.62
C ASN A 769 29.75 -1.12 19.12
N LYS A 770 30.60 -1.78 18.31
CA LYS A 770 30.44 -1.99 16.86
C LYS A 770 30.48 -0.77 15.91
N LEU A 771 31.41 0.18 16.08
CA LEU A 771 31.80 1.06 14.96
C LEU A 771 32.21 0.23 13.71
N ASP A 772 32.84 -0.92 13.95
CA ASP A 772 33.25 -1.92 12.95
C ASP A 772 32.19 -2.33 11.92
N SER A 773 30.89 -2.30 12.28
CA SER A 773 29.81 -2.63 11.34
C SER A 773 29.33 -1.46 10.49
N HIS A 774 29.68 -0.21 10.84
CA HIS A 774 29.30 1.00 10.09
C HIS A 774 30.39 1.48 9.14
N LEU A 775 31.62 0.98 9.27
CA LEU A 775 32.72 1.29 8.35
C LEU A 775 32.72 0.33 7.16
N MET A 776 32.59 0.89 5.96
CA MET A 776 32.53 0.18 4.70
C MET A 776 33.63 0.66 3.75
N PHE A 777 34.12 -0.24 2.90
CA PHE A 777 35.23 -0.03 1.98
C PHE A 777 34.80 -0.37 0.55
N GLY A 778 34.69 0.65 -0.29
CA GLY A 778 34.42 0.53 -1.72
C GLY A 778 35.71 0.62 -2.53
N PHE A 779 35.89 -0.27 -3.49
CA PHE A 779 37.05 -0.29 -4.38
C PHE A 779 36.60 0.06 -5.80
N ALA A 780 37.08 1.20 -6.31
CA ALA A 780 36.69 1.76 -7.61
C ALA A 780 37.77 1.45 -8.67
N SER A 781 37.42 0.62 -9.66
CA SER A 781 38.33 0.25 -10.77
C SER A 781 38.05 1.08 -12.03
N SER A 782 39.13 1.47 -12.71
CA SER A 782 39.09 2.08 -14.05
C SER A 782 39.30 1.02 -15.15
N GLY A 783 38.20 0.43 -15.63
CA GLY A 783 38.11 -0.10 -17.00
C GLY A 783 38.66 -1.50 -17.32
N LYS A 784 39.34 -2.23 -16.42
CA LYS A 784 39.95 -3.54 -16.75
C LYS A 784 39.17 -4.75 -16.22
N ALA A 785 38.91 -5.72 -17.09
CA ALA A 785 38.34 -7.01 -16.71
C ALA A 785 39.32 -7.79 -15.81
N GLY A 786 38.86 -8.20 -14.61
CA GLY A 786 39.64 -8.98 -13.64
C GLY A 786 39.90 -8.32 -12.27
N GLN A 787 39.61 -7.03 -12.10
CA GLN A 787 39.96 -6.25 -10.88
C GLN A 787 38.86 -6.21 -9.78
N PHE A 788 37.87 -7.10 -9.77
CA PHE A 788 36.88 -7.20 -8.69
C PHE A 788 37.43 -7.97 -7.46
N ALA A 789 38.64 -7.60 -7.03
CA ALA A 789 39.38 -8.22 -5.94
C ALA A 789 40.21 -7.17 -5.18
N LEU A 790 40.47 -7.45 -3.90
CA LEU A 790 41.43 -6.70 -3.08
C LEU A 790 42.85 -7.07 -3.52
N GLY A 791 43.44 -6.26 -4.40
CA GLY A 791 44.84 -6.37 -4.83
C GLY A 791 45.82 -5.83 -3.79
N ASP A 792 46.85 -5.11 -4.26
CA ASP A 792 47.97 -4.67 -3.41
C ASP A 792 47.53 -3.77 -2.23
N THR A 793 46.43 -3.03 -2.38
CA THR A 793 45.83 -2.14 -1.36
C THR A 793 45.50 -2.84 -0.04
N LYS A 794 45.34 -4.18 -0.06
CA LYS A 794 44.98 -4.97 1.13
C LYS A 794 46.02 -4.87 2.26
N MET A 795 47.32 -4.84 1.94
CA MET A 795 48.36 -4.74 2.98
C MET A 795 48.45 -3.34 3.60
N PRO A 796 48.55 -2.24 2.81
CA PRO A 796 48.50 -0.88 3.33
C PRO A 796 47.26 -0.61 4.21
N LEU A 797 46.06 -1.01 3.76
CA LEU A 797 44.82 -0.76 4.51
C LEU A 797 44.81 -1.47 5.88
N ASN A 798 45.20 -2.76 5.92
CA ASN A 798 45.31 -3.50 7.17
C ASN A 798 46.33 -2.90 8.14
N SER A 799 47.46 -2.37 7.63
CA SER A 799 48.48 -1.71 8.46
C SER A 799 47.94 -0.45 9.14
N ILE A 800 47.08 0.34 8.48
CA ILE A 800 46.51 1.55 9.09
C ILE A 800 45.44 1.17 10.12
N LEU A 801 44.57 0.20 9.81
CA LEU A 801 43.55 -0.29 10.75
C LEU A 801 44.20 -0.79 12.05
N GLN A 802 45.29 -1.56 11.95
CA GLN A 802 46.08 -2.00 13.11
C GLN A 802 46.70 -0.83 13.89
N THR A 803 47.26 0.16 13.19
CA THR A 803 47.92 1.34 13.80
C THR A 803 46.92 2.26 14.51
N ALA A 804 45.69 2.36 13.99
CA ALA A 804 44.57 3.08 14.59
C ALA A 804 43.87 2.30 15.73
N GLY A 805 44.33 1.08 16.06
CA GLY A 805 43.78 0.26 17.14
C GLY A 805 42.47 -0.47 16.80
N ILE A 806 42.16 -0.65 15.51
CA ILE A 806 40.86 -1.13 15.02
C ILE A 806 40.97 -2.59 14.56
N GLN A 807 40.13 -3.48 15.08
CA GLN A 807 40.13 -4.92 14.77
C GLN A 807 39.14 -5.32 13.66
N ILE A 808 38.97 -4.48 12.64
CA ILE A 808 38.10 -4.80 11.50
C ILE A 808 38.76 -5.84 10.59
N SER A 809 38.04 -6.93 10.32
CA SER A 809 38.38 -7.87 9.25
C SER A 809 37.69 -7.46 7.93
N LEU A 810 38.47 -7.36 6.85
CA LEU A 810 37.95 -7.08 5.51
C LEU A 810 37.27 -8.35 4.96
N GLY A 811 35.96 -8.29 4.74
CA GLY A 811 35.13 -9.42 4.33
C GLY A 811 33.92 -9.01 3.48
N GLN A 812 33.08 -9.98 3.13
CA GLN A 812 31.99 -9.77 2.16
C GLN A 812 30.92 -8.75 2.59
N GLY A 813 30.77 -8.51 3.90
CA GLY A 813 29.78 -7.58 4.46
C GLY A 813 30.23 -6.11 4.50
N ASN A 814 31.53 -5.82 4.46
CA ASN A 814 32.07 -4.45 4.53
C ASN A 814 32.94 -4.05 3.32
N THR A 815 33.22 -4.97 2.40
CA THR A 815 34.00 -4.74 1.17
C THR A 815 33.08 -4.73 -0.04
N PHE A 816 33.20 -3.74 -0.94
CA PHE A 816 32.38 -3.60 -2.15
C PHE A 816 33.24 -3.19 -3.35
N PHE A 817 32.86 -3.60 -4.56
CA PHE A 817 33.63 -3.31 -5.79
C PHE A 817 32.74 -2.64 -6.83
N PHE A 818 33.25 -1.57 -7.45
CA PHE A 818 32.53 -0.75 -8.42
C PHE A 818 33.41 -0.46 -9.64
N ASP A 819 32.83 -0.49 -10.82
CA ASP A 819 33.41 0.16 -12.01
C ASP A 819 33.16 1.67 -11.89
N GLN A 820 34.22 2.48 -11.94
CA GLN A 820 34.10 3.94 -11.84
C GLN A 820 33.49 4.55 -13.11
N GLU A 821 33.83 4.00 -14.27
CA GLU A 821 33.53 4.58 -15.58
C GLU A 821 32.27 4.00 -16.25
N GLY A 822 31.62 2.99 -15.67
CA GLY A 822 30.53 2.29 -16.35
C GLY A 822 29.34 3.18 -16.76
N PHE A 823 29.11 4.33 -16.13
CA PHE A 823 28.15 5.36 -16.60
C PHE A 823 28.50 5.97 -17.98
N GLY A 824 29.78 6.06 -18.33
CA GLY A 824 30.27 6.74 -19.53
C GLY A 824 29.73 6.14 -20.82
N PHE A 825 29.69 4.80 -20.93
CA PHE A 825 29.22 4.12 -22.13
C PHE A 825 27.71 4.34 -22.42
N PRO A 826 26.77 4.15 -21.46
CA PRO A 826 25.37 4.54 -21.66
C PRO A 826 25.16 6.02 -21.97
N ALA A 827 25.97 6.92 -21.39
CA ALA A 827 25.89 8.35 -21.68
C ALA A 827 26.31 8.65 -23.14
N LEU A 828 27.45 8.12 -23.58
CA LEU A 828 27.93 8.15 -24.97
C LEU A 828 26.89 7.63 -25.95
N HIS A 829 26.36 6.42 -25.73
CA HIS A 829 25.39 5.77 -26.62
C HIS A 829 24.07 6.57 -26.76
N ARG A 830 23.73 7.42 -25.78
CA ARG A 830 22.50 8.23 -25.79
C ARG A 830 22.68 9.64 -26.36
N THR A 831 23.92 10.12 -26.41
CA THR A 831 24.28 11.45 -26.93
C THR A 831 24.87 11.41 -28.34
N ALA A 832 25.37 10.25 -28.78
CA ALA A 832 25.84 10.04 -30.14
C ALA A 832 24.70 10.16 -31.18
N ALA A 833 24.97 10.88 -32.27
CA ALA A 833 24.02 11.01 -33.38
C ALA A 833 23.78 9.66 -34.09
N PRO A 834 22.61 9.46 -34.76
CA PRO A 834 22.25 8.17 -35.37
C PRO A 834 23.25 7.63 -36.40
N SER A 835 24.12 8.48 -36.95
CA SER A 835 25.12 8.13 -37.97
C SER A 835 26.41 7.49 -37.45
N THR A 836 26.59 7.37 -36.13
CA THR A 836 27.82 6.81 -35.50
C THR A 836 27.55 5.65 -34.55
N GLN A 837 26.59 4.78 -34.88
CA GLN A 837 26.31 3.54 -34.13
C GLN A 837 27.31 2.41 -34.42
N SER A 838 28.60 2.68 -34.22
CA SER A 838 29.66 1.67 -34.16
C SER A 838 30.66 2.00 -33.04
N ILE A 839 30.15 2.43 -31.88
CA ILE A 839 30.92 2.47 -30.63
C ILE A 839 31.02 1.02 -30.17
N ASP A 840 32.21 0.44 -30.25
CA ASP A 840 32.40 -0.97 -29.99
C ASP A 840 32.15 -1.30 -28.51
N ARG A 841 31.47 -2.41 -28.24
CA ARG A 841 31.19 -2.83 -26.85
C ARG A 841 32.46 -3.48 -26.30
N SER A 842 33.26 -2.73 -25.53
CA SER A 842 34.48 -3.26 -24.89
C SER A 842 34.20 -4.59 -24.16
N GLU A 843 35.05 -5.61 -24.37
CA GLU A 843 34.85 -6.94 -23.78
C GLU A 843 34.63 -6.88 -22.26
N GLY A 844 33.64 -7.64 -21.77
CA GLY A 844 33.30 -7.73 -20.35
C GLY A 844 32.56 -6.53 -19.74
N LEU A 845 32.18 -5.49 -20.50
CA LEU A 845 31.43 -4.34 -19.94
C LEU A 845 30.08 -4.73 -19.33
N ASN A 846 29.34 -5.66 -19.95
CA ASN A 846 28.09 -6.20 -19.41
C ASN A 846 28.31 -6.87 -18.04
N ASP A 847 29.40 -7.62 -17.89
CA ASP A 847 29.74 -8.32 -16.65
C ASP A 847 30.18 -7.34 -15.57
N ARG A 848 30.99 -6.33 -15.92
CA ARG A 848 31.38 -5.23 -15.03
C ARG A 848 30.19 -4.42 -14.53
N TRP A 849 29.24 -4.07 -15.41
CA TRP A 849 28.00 -3.41 -15.01
C TRP A 849 27.18 -4.28 -14.06
N THR A 850 26.97 -5.55 -14.41
CA THR A 850 26.16 -6.48 -13.61
C THR A 850 26.79 -6.72 -12.23
N ALA A 851 28.11 -6.92 -12.16
CA ALA A 851 28.86 -7.04 -10.91
C ALA A 851 28.78 -5.77 -10.05
N SER A 852 28.91 -4.58 -10.66
CA SER A 852 28.77 -3.30 -9.95
C SER A 852 27.35 -3.07 -9.44
N ALA A 853 26.33 -3.43 -10.21
CA ALA A 853 24.93 -3.34 -9.82
C ALA A 853 24.54 -4.34 -8.71
N ILE A 854 25.18 -5.52 -8.66
CA ILE A 854 25.06 -6.46 -7.53
C ILE A 854 25.73 -5.88 -6.28
N ASN A 855 26.96 -5.36 -6.39
CA ASN A 855 27.68 -4.76 -5.25
C ASN A 855 26.97 -3.51 -4.71
N ALA A 856 26.43 -2.65 -5.58
CA ALA A 856 25.65 -1.46 -5.19
C ALA A 856 24.38 -1.85 -4.41
N ARG A 857 23.66 -2.88 -4.85
CA ARG A 857 22.50 -3.39 -4.10
C ARG A 857 22.91 -4.04 -2.79
N ARG A 858 24.03 -4.78 -2.74
CA ARG A 858 24.56 -5.35 -1.48
C ARG A 858 24.93 -4.25 -0.48
N LEU A 859 25.60 -3.18 -0.93
CA LEU A 859 25.93 -2.01 -0.11
C LEU A 859 24.67 -1.47 0.57
N ILE A 860 23.62 -1.13 -0.19
CA ILE A 860 22.39 -0.57 0.37
C ILE A 860 21.65 -1.58 1.26
N GLN A 861 21.70 -2.88 0.94
CA GLN A 861 21.11 -3.94 1.79
C GLN A 861 21.80 -4.05 3.15
N GLU A 862 23.14 -4.03 3.20
CA GLU A 862 23.89 -4.07 4.45
C GLU A 862 23.74 -2.76 5.23
N VAL A 863 23.79 -1.59 4.59
CA VAL A 863 23.48 -0.30 5.25
C VAL A 863 22.08 -0.30 5.86
N THR A 864 21.07 -0.87 5.19
CA THR A 864 19.69 -0.92 5.73
C THR A 864 19.56 -1.86 6.94
N ARG A 865 20.50 -2.78 7.15
CA ARG A 865 20.51 -3.68 8.32
C ARG A 865 21.13 -3.06 9.57
N LEU A 866 21.81 -1.93 9.43
CA LEU A 866 22.44 -1.22 10.52
C LEU A 866 21.42 -0.33 11.24
N ALA A 867 21.59 -0.19 12.55
CA ALA A 867 20.97 0.91 13.27
C ALA A 867 21.63 2.24 12.85
N PRO A 868 20.95 3.39 12.89
CA PRO A 868 21.61 4.67 12.68
C PRO A 868 22.74 4.89 13.68
N LEU A 869 23.88 5.39 13.21
CA LEU A 869 24.95 5.91 14.07
C LEU A 869 24.37 7.02 14.94
N ASN A 870 24.62 6.99 16.24
CA ASN A 870 24.12 8.00 17.15
C ASN A 870 25.00 9.26 17.10
N ILE A 871 24.80 10.07 16.06
CA ILE A 871 25.51 11.35 15.83
C ILE A 871 25.45 12.26 17.06
N ARG A 872 24.35 12.19 17.83
CA ARG A 872 24.17 13.02 19.03
C ARG A 872 25.19 12.71 20.11
N GLU A 873 25.67 11.46 20.24
CA GLU A 873 26.73 11.13 21.21
C GLU A 873 28.06 11.73 20.76
N SER A 874 28.43 11.56 19.48
CA SER A 874 29.67 12.11 18.92
C SER A 874 29.70 13.64 19.02
N LEU A 875 28.57 14.32 18.76
CA LEU A 875 28.45 15.77 18.94
C LEU A 875 28.44 16.18 20.42
N CYS A 876 27.80 15.42 21.32
CA CYS A 876 27.82 15.67 22.76
C CYS A 876 29.23 15.50 23.34
N LEU A 877 29.98 14.48 22.91
CA LEU A 877 31.37 14.24 23.28
C LEU A 877 32.28 15.40 22.83
N GLU A 878 32.10 15.88 21.59
CA GLU A 878 32.82 17.04 21.05
C GLU A 878 32.49 18.34 21.79
N ARG A 879 31.21 18.60 22.07
CA ARG A 879 30.77 19.74 22.89
C ARG A 879 31.33 19.67 24.29
N THR A 880 31.30 18.50 24.94
CA THR A 880 31.80 18.30 26.30
C THR A 880 33.30 18.58 26.38
N ARG A 881 34.08 18.05 25.44
CA ARG A 881 35.52 18.34 25.34
C ARG A 881 35.80 19.84 25.13
N ARG A 882 35.04 20.52 24.26
CA ARG A 882 35.19 21.98 24.04
C ARG A 882 34.77 22.80 25.25
N PHE A 883 33.62 22.51 25.84
CA PHE A 883 33.07 23.22 26.99
C PHE A 883 34.03 23.21 28.19
N ILE A 884 34.69 22.08 28.47
CA ILE A 884 35.65 21.98 29.57
C ILE A 884 36.96 22.74 29.25
N ALA A 885 37.35 22.82 27.97
CA ALA A 885 38.45 23.69 27.56
C ALA A 885 38.09 25.18 27.74
N ASP A 886 36.87 25.58 27.38
CA ASP A 886 36.36 26.95 27.51
C ASP A 886 36.16 27.37 28.99
N MET A 887 35.84 26.43 29.89
CA MET A 887 35.68 26.69 31.34
C MET A 887 36.95 27.22 32.03
N LYS A 888 38.16 26.99 31.48
CA LYS A 888 39.45 27.35 32.11
C LYS A 888 39.55 28.83 32.50
N GLY A 889 39.12 29.73 31.63
CA GLY A 889 39.18 31.18 31.86
C GLY A 889 38.14 31.67 32.88
N PRO A 890 36.84 31.40 32.67
CA PRO A 890 35.76 31.73 33.61
C PRO A 890 35.99 31.19 35.02
N MET A 891 36.55 29.98 35.15
CA MET A 891 36.88 29.39 36.45
C MET A 891 37.92 30.19 37.24
N ALA A 892 39.06 30.51 36.63
CA ALA A 892 40.10 31.31 37.29
C ALA A 892 39.55 32.70 37.74
N LYS A 893 38.65 33.29 36.95
CA LYS A 893 38.00 34.57 37.27
C LYS A 893 36.95 34.46 38.39
N HIS A 894 36.14 33.39 38.42
CA HIS A 894 35.18 33.14 39.51
C HIS A 894 35.89 32.98 40.86
N VAL A 895 37.02 32.25 40.90
CA VAL A 895 37.84 32.09 42.12
C VAL A 895 38.38 33.45 42.61
N LEU A 896 38.87 34.30 41.72
CA LEU A 896 39.26 35.68 42.02
C LEU A 896 38.09 36.50 42.60
N LEU A 897 36.91 36.49 41.95
CA LEU A 897 35.74 37.24 42.43
C LEU A 897 35.31 36.80 43.84
N THR A 898 35.34 35.49 44.11
CA THR A 898 35.07 34.91 45.43
C THR A 898 36.04 35.46 46.49
N ALA A 899 37.34 35.53 46.16
CA ALA A 899 38.35 36.10 47.05
C ALA A 899 38.10 37.59 47.34
N THR A 900 37.78 38.39 46.32
CA THR A 900 37.53 39.83 46.48
C THR A 900 36.28 40.15 47.28
N ALA A 901 35.23 39.32 47.20
CA ALA A 901 34.04 39.46 48.04
C ALA A 901 34.36 39.23 49.53
N ALA A 902 35.12 38.16 49.83
CA ALA A 902 35.57 37.85 51.18
C ALA A 902 36.49 38.94 51.78
N GLU A 903 37.42 39.48 50.99
CA GLU A 903 38.24 40.63 51.41
C GLU A 903 37.37 41.87 51.70
N SER A 904 36.39 42.15 50.84
CA SER A 904 35.48 43.30 50.98
C SER A 904 34.57 43.19 52.21
N ARG A 905 34.04 41.99 52.51
CA ARG A 905 33.22 41.76 53.70
C ARG A 905 34.01 41.99 54.98
N LEU A 906 35.23 41.47 55.07
CA LEU A 906 36.06 41.64 56.27
C LEU A 906 36.38 43.11 56.54
N ALA A 907 36.67 43.89 55.49
CA ALA A 907 36.90 45.33 55.60
C ALA A 907 35.64 46.10 56.06
N GLU A 908 34.43 45.71 55.63
CA GLU A 908 33.19 46.33 56.13
C GLU A 908 32.81 45.87 57.55
N GLN A 909 33.15 44.64 57.96
CA GLN A 909 32.99 44.18 59.34
C GLN A 909 33.91 44.95 60.31
N GLU A 910 35.13 45.29 59.89
CA GLU A 910 36.04 46.14 60.67
C GLU A 910 35.48 47.57 60.85
N LYS A 911 35.01 48.20 59.75
CA LYS A 911 34.34 49.51 59.80
C LYS A 911 33.11 49.51 60.72
N LEU A 912 32.29 48.45 60.65
CA LEU A 912 31.13 48.30 61.53
C LEU A 912 31.54 48.28 63.00
N GLY A 913 32.61 47.55 63.34
CA GLY A 913 33.15 47.50 64.71
C GLY A 913 33.57 48.87 65.24
N ASN A 914 34.15 49.72 64.37
CA ASN A 914 34.54 51.09 64.73
C ASN A 914 33.30 51.98 64.98
N VAL A 915 32.31 51.97 64.09
CA VAL A 915 31.06 52.74 64.24
C VAL A 915 30.27 52.29 65.47
N GLU A 916 30.17 50.98 65.73
CA GLU A 916 29.50 50.47 66.94
C GLU A 916 30.26 50.77 68.24
N ALA A 917 31.56 51.03 68.20
CA ALA A 917 32.33 51.51 69.35
C ALA A 917 32.05 53.00 69.60
N GLU A 918 31.99 53.82 68.55
CA GLU A 918 31.72 55.26 68.63
C GLU A 918 30.29 55.55 69.13
N MET A 919 29.28 54.85 68.58
CA MET A 919 27.88 54.94 69.07
C MET A 919 27.76 54.58 70.57
N LYS A 920 28.54 53.61 71.06
CA LYS A 920 28.54 53.23 72.48
C LYS A 920 29.17 54.28 73.40
N GLU A 921 30.03 55.15 72.87
CA GLU A 921 30.59 56.26 73.65
C GLU A 921 29.59 57.42 73.74
N LEU A 922 28.94 57.77 72.61
CA LEU A 922 27.85 58.75 72.58
C LEU A 922 26.68 58.38 73.50
N ASP A 923 26.33 57.09 73.60
CA ASP A 923 25.29 56.61 74.54
C ASP A 923 25.68 56.82 76.03
N LYS A 924 26.97 56.77 76.38
CA LYS A 924 27.43 57.11 77.73
C LYS A 924 27.32 58.63 77.98
N GLU A 925 27.65 59.45 76.99
CA GLU A 925 27.56 60.91 77.11
C GLU A 925 26.10 61.37 77.28
N LEU A 926 25.18 60.83 76.47
CA LEU A 926 23.74 61.05 76.59
C LEU A 926 23.15 60.60 77.95
N ALA A 927 23.68 59.54 78.53
CA ALA A 927 23.30 59.11 79.88
C ALA A 927 23.78 60.10 80.96
N ALA A 928 25.01 60.63 80.83
CA ALA A 928 25.59 61.55 81.79
C ALA A 928 24.90 62.93 81.85
N MET A 929 24.29 63.40 80.76
CA MET A 929 23.64 64.73 80.72
C MET A 929 22.27 64.82 81.42
N LYS A 930 21.64 63.69 81.79
CA LYS A 930 20.28 63.69 82.37
C LYS A 930 20.22 64.05 83.85
N ASP A 931 21.31 63.89 84.60
CA ASP A 931 21.38 64.19 86.03
C ASP A 931 22.07 65.54 86.30
N GLY A 932 21.29 66.62 86.47
CA GLY A 932 21.81 67.97 86.71
C GLY A 932 21.26 68.63 87.98
N GLY A 933 22.14 69.09 88.88
CA GLY A 933 21.80 69.81 90.11
C GLY A 933 22.42 71.22 90.19
N ASP A 934 21.63 72.17 90.70
CA ASP A 934 21.93 73.62 90.79
C ASP A 934 23.21 74.01 91.55
N ALA A 935 23.99 74.96 91.00
CA ALA A 935 25.01 75.72 91.72
C ALA A 935 24.61 77.21 91.86
N ARG A 936 24.55 77.74 93.09
CA ARG A 936 24.22 79.15 93.39
C ARG A 936 25.47 79.93 93.79
N THR A 937 25.68 81.12 93.23
CA THR A 937 26.83 81.99 93.58
C THR A 937 26.46 83.05 94.62
N LYS A 938 27.29 83.20 95.66
CA LYS A 938 27.06 84.11 96.79
C LYS A 938 27.58 85.52 96.49
N LEU A 939 26.77 86.53 96.78
CA LEU A 939 27.11 87.94 96.60
C LEU A 939 28.08 88.43 97.70
N PRO A 940 29.10 89.26 97.35
CA PRO A 940 30.13 89.69 98.30
C PRO A 940 29.64 90.74 99.32
N LYS A 941 28.52 91.42 99.06
CA LYS A 941 27.76 92.24 100.03
C LYS A 941 26.27 92.04 99.80
N PRO A 942 25.43 92.04 100.85
CA PRO A 942 23.99 91.86 100.71
C PRO A 942 23.34 93.05 99.98
N LYS A 943 22.35 92.78 99.13
CA LYS A 943 21.53 93.82 98.50
C LYS A 943 20.26 94.03 99.32
N THR A 944 19.91 95.27 99.68
CA THR A 944 18.59 95.55 100.29
C THR A 944 17.54 95.67 99.19
N VAL A 945 16.55 94.78 99.20
CA VAL A 945 15.43 94.76 98.24
C VAL A 945 14.12 95.09 98.94
N CYS A 946 13.18 95.70 98.20
CA CYS A 946 11.81 95.93 98.68
C CYS A 946 10.92 94.73 98.34
N CYS A 947 10.15 94.24 99.31
CA CYS A 947 9.21 93.14 99.14
C CYS A 947 7.79 93.60 98.80
N PHE A 948 7.52 94.91 98.76
CA PHE A 948 6.21 95.42 98.38
C PHE A 948 5.88 95.03 96.92
N PRO A 949 4.74 94.35 96.64
CA PRO A 949 4.45 93.82 95.30
C PRO A 949 4.42 94.88 94.18
N GLY A 950 4.07 96.12 94.52
CA GLY A 950 4.11 97.25 93.58
C GLY A 950 5.52 97.73 93.20
N CYS A 951 6.56 97.30 93.89
CA CYS A 951 7.96 97.62 93.60
C CYS A 951 8.71 96.52 92.84
N ALA A 952 8.07 95.44 92.39
CA ALA A 952 8.76 94.42 91.61
C ALA A 952 8.95 94.86 90.14
N VAL A 953 10.17 94.73 89.62
CA VAL A 953 10.57 95.13 88.26
C VAL A 953 10.76 93.90 87.39
N PHE A 954 10.43 93.99 86.10
CA PHE A 954 10.76 92.96 85.13
C PHE A 954 12.24 93.04 84.75
N LYS A 955 12.86 91.90 84.38
CA LYS A 955 14.25 91.81 83.95
C LYS A 955 14.29 91.63 82.43
N ASP A 956 14.93 92.56 81.72
CA ASP A 956 15.04 92.48 80.26
C ASP A 956 15.87 91.26 79.84
N GLY A 957 15.35 90.44 78.93
CA GLY A 957 16.07 89.32 78.31
C GLY A 957 15.68 87.89 78.74
N ALA A 958 14.52 87.67 79.36
CA ALA A 958 13.98 86.32 79.63
C ALA A 958 12.45 86.24 79.44
N SER A 959 11.92 85.01 79.39
CA SER A 959 10.53 84.65 79.02
C SER A 959 9.43 85.38 79.82
N PRO A 960 8.21 85.55 79.26
CA PRO A 960 7.18 86.40 79.88
C PRO A 960 6.68 85.86 81.23
N GLY A 961 6.92 86.61 82.31
CA GLY A 961 6.24 86.41 83.60
C GLY A 961 7.07 86.63 84.87
N GLU A 962 8.40 86.56 84.81
CA GLU A 962 9.22 86.61 86.02
C GLU A 962 9.51 88.05 86.50
N LYS A 963 8.87 88.43 87.62
CA LYS A 963 9.12 89.72 88.32
C LYS A 963 10.19 89.56 89.39
N VAL A 964 11.21 90.42 89.38
CA VAL A 964 12.29 90.45 90.37
C VAL A 964 12.08 91.63 91.33
N ARG A 965 12.38 91.45 92.62
CA ARG A 965 12.23 92.51 93.65
C ARG A 965 13.17 93.69 93.37
N ALA A 966 12.68 94.93 93.37
CA ALA A 966 13.54 96.10 93.20
C ALA A 966 14.60 96.22 94.31
N SER A 967 15.83 96.49 93.90
CA SER A 967 16.94 96.81 94.79
C SER A 967 16.86 98.27 95.23
N CYS A 968 16.59 98.49 96.52
CA CYS A 968 16.65 99.81 97.16
C CYS A 968 18.05 100.13 97.73
N CYS A 969 18.93 99.12 97.84
CA CYS A 969 20.36 99.33 98.03
C CYS A 969 21.14 98.17 97.38
N SER A 970 21.96 98.45 96.38
CA SER A 970 22.67 97.44 95.59
C SER A 970 23.93 96.87 96.27
N ALA A 971 24.37 97.45 97.40
CA ALA A 971 25.46 96.95 98.23
C ALA A 971 25.32 97.55 99.65
N CYS A 972 24.51 96.91 100.50
CA CYS A 972 24.29 97.39 101.86
C CYS A 972 25.53 97.14 102.74
N THR A 973 25.86 98.14 103.56
CA THR A 973 26.97 98.10 104.53
C THR A 973 26.55 97.74 105.95
N VAL A 974 25.24 97.61 106.21
CA VAL A 974 24.73 97.02 107.45
C VAL A 974 25.08 95.54 107.44
N ASP A 975 25.56 95.02 108.58
CA ASP A 975 25.80 93.59 108.79
C ASP A 975 24.67 92.73 108.20
N PRO A 976 24.99 91.64 107.48
CA PRO A 976 23.97 90.78 106.90
C PRO A 976 22.98 90.28 107.97
N VAL A 977 21.71 90.64 107.80
CA VAL A 977 20.60 89.93 108.42
C VAL A 977 20.42 88.60 107.69
N GLU A 978 19.83 87.61 108.36
CA GLU A 978 19.41 86.33 107.75
C GLU A 978 18.72 86.57 106.39
N ASP A 979 19.22 85.89 105.36
CA ASP A 979 18.75 85.99 103.97
C ASP A 979 17.28 85.58 103.91
N GLY A 980 16.41 86.48 103.42
CA GLY A 980 14.94 86.29 103.45
C GLY A 980 14.17 87.02 104.55
N LYS A 981 14.82 87.61 105.56
CA LYS A 981 14.12 88.19 106.73
C LYS A 981 13.65 89.63 106.49
N GLU A 982 12.35 89.80 106.31
CA GLU A 982 11.70 91.11 106.15
C GLU A 982 11.65 91.91 107.45
N GLY A 983 11.84 93.23 107.34
CA GLY A 983 11.55 94.19 108.41
C GLY A 983 12.47 94.17 109.62
N SER A 984 13.66 93.59 109.48
CA SER A 984 14.69 93.58 110.52
C SER A 984 15.03 94.99 111.03
N SER A 985 15.09 95.14 112.35
CA SER A 985 15.34 96.43 113.00
C SER A 985 16.63 97.10 112.54
N ARG A 986 17.67 96.30 112.25
CA ARG A 986 19.01 96.76 111.79
C ARG A 986 18.96 97.46 110.44
N LEU A 987 17.97 97.18 109.58
CA LEU A 987 17.83 97.83 108.27
C LEU A 987 17.57 99.33 108.36
N ARG A 988 17.21 99.87 109.53
CA ARG A 988 17.10 101.33 109.75
C ARG A 988 18.40 102.06 109.43
N TYR A 989 19.55 101.41 109.61
CA TYR A 989 20.87 102.00 109.32
C TYR A 989 21.32 101.81 107.87
N CYS A 990 20.50 101.18 107.01
CA CYS A 990 20.79 101.09 105.58
C CYS A 990 20.66 102.49 104.93
N TRP A 991 21.49 102.76 103.94
CA TRP A 991 21.45 104.00 103.16
C TRP A 991 20.06 104.33 102.62
N ALA A 992 19.27 103.31 102.30
CA ALA A 992 17.89 103.44 101.81
C ALA A 992 16.93 104.14 102.78
N PHE A 993 17.30 104.37 104.05
CA PHE A 993 16.49 105.04 105.07
C PHE A 993 17.11 106.33 105.63
N TYR A 994 18.27 106.76 105.12
CA TYR A 994 18.96 107.97 105.62
C TYR A 994 18.52 109.23 104.86
N ASP A 995 17.87 110.16 105.55
CA ASP A 995 17.54 111.49 105.03
C ASP A 995 18.72 112.44 105.27
N ARG A 996 19.44 112.74 104.18
CA ARG A 996 20.57 113.67 104.18
C ARG A 996 20.20 115.11 104.57
N GLN A 997 18.96 115.56 104.37
CA GLN A 997 18.57 116.94 104.68
C GLN A 997 18.27 117.15 106.16
N LYS A 998 17.83 116.10 106.86
CA LYS A 998 17.52 116.12 108.30
C LYS A 998 18.59 115.41 109.14
N GLU A 999 19.68 114.98 108.49
CA GLU A 999 20.79 114.18 109.05
C GLU A 999 20.33 112.99 109.92
N THR A 1000 19.20 112.37 109.58
CA THR A 1000 18.54 111.37 110.43
C THR A 1000 17.96 110.21 109.64
N TYR A 1001 17.76 109.07 110.31
CA TYR A 1001 17.17 107.88 109.71
C TYR A 1001 15.64 107.89 109.85
N LEU A 1002 14.95 107.89 108.71
CA LEU A 1002 13.49 107.75 108.63
C LEU A 1002 13.08 106.28 108.82
N ASP A 1003 11.78 106.04 109.03
CA ASP A 1003 11.22 104.67 109.03
C ASP A 1003 10.71 104.27 107.63
N ASP A 1004 10.64 105.20 106.69
CA ASP A 1004 10.25 105.00 105.28
C ASP A 1004 11.46 105.13 104.34
N CYS A 1005 11.48 104.31 103.29
CA CYS A 1005 12.59 104.20 102.34
C CYS A 1005 12.63 105.41 101.39
N VAL A 1006 13.76 106.10 101.29
CA VAL A 1006 13.93 107.28 100.42
C VAL A 1006 13.95 106.94 98.92
N ILE A 1007 14.10 105.67 98.55
CA ILE A 1007 14.08 105.23 97.14
C ILE A 1007 12.68 104.82 96.67
N CYS A 1008 11.92 104.07 97.48
CA CYS A 1008 10.64 103.50 97.07
C CYS A 1008 9.42 104.01 97.86
N GLY A 1009 9.62 104.85 98.87
CA GLY A 1009 8.56 105.39 99.74
C GLY A 1009 7.98 104.41 100.77
N HIS A 1010 8.33 103.12 100.71
CA HIS A 1010 7.74 102.11 101.59
C HIS A 1010 8.48 101.98 102.93
N GLY A 1011 7.71 101.70 103.99
CA GLY A 1011 8.22 101.47 105.33
C GLY A 1011 9.30 100.37 105.42
N ARG A 1012 10.24 100.55 106.35
CA ARG A 1012 11.36 99.65 106.66
C ARG A 1012 10.94 98.19 106.87
N LYS A 1013 9.72 97.97 107.38
CA LYS A 1013 9.17 96.63 107.60
C LYS A 1013 9.03 95.80 106.32
N LEU A 1014 9.00 96.43 105.14
CA LEU A 1014 8.81 95.80 103.82
C LEU A 1014 10.12 95.62 103.03
N HIS A 1015 11.26 95.56 103.72
CA HIS A 1015 12.59 95.42 103.12
C HIS A 1015 13.39 94.27 103.74
N MET A 1016 14.26 93.63 102.95
CA MET A 1016 15.11 92.50 103.35
C MET A 1016 16.48 92.54 102.67
N HIS A 1017 17.43 91.72 103.12
CA HIS A 1017 18.69 91.45 102.41
C HIS A 1017 18.58 90.23 101.48
N ALA A 1018 19.20 90.31 100.30
CA ALA A 1018 19.33 89.24 99.32
C ALA A 1018 20.83 88.97 99.02
N CYS A 1019 21.26 87.70 99.09
CA CYS A 1019 22.68 87.32 99.13
C CYS A 1019 23.19 86.42 97.99
N TYR A 1020 22.40 86.12 96.95
CA TYR A 1020 22.78 85.20 95.86
C TYR A 1020 22.25 85.65 94.47
N ASP A 1021 22.86 85.18 93.38
CA ASP A 1021 22.41 85.36 91.98
C ASP A 1021 22.51 84.03 91.17
N LYS A 1022 21.94 83.95 89.96
CA LYS A 1022 21.87 82.72 89.13
C LYS A 1022 22.26 82.97 87.65
N ASN A 1023 23.19 82.18 87.10
CA ASN A 1023 23.37 81.88 85.64
C ASN A 1023 24.65 81.05 85.35
N ILE A 1024 24.56 79.91 84.63
CA ILE A 1024 25.63 79.25 83.83
C ILE A 1024 24.97 78.50 82.63
N ALA A 1025 25.66 78.39 81.48
CA ALA A 1025 25.18 77.80 80.22
C ALA A 1025 25.35 76.27 80.08
N ARG A 1026 24.65 75.65 79.11
CA ARG A 1026 24.75 74.23 78.68
C ARG A 1026 24.91 74.10 77.15
N ARG A 1027 25.37 72.94 76.69
CA ARG A 1027 25.30 72.44 75.31
C ARG A 1027 24.00 71.62 75.16
N ASP A 1028 23.31 71.70 74.03
CA ASP A 1028 21.95 71.14 73.90
C ASP A 1028 21.91 69.67 73.48
N ASN A 1029 20.90 68.97 73.98
CA ASN A 1029 20.67 67.53 73.77
C ASN A 1029 20.29 67.17 72.31
N SER A 1030 20.06 68.17 71.46
CA SER A 1030 19.70 68.04 70.04
C SER A 1030 20.88 67.69 69.12
N ASP A 1031 22.10 67.99 69.54
CA ASP A 1031 23.26 67.90 68.65
C ASP A 1031 23.85 66.47 68.72
N VAL A 1032 24.01 65.96 69.95
CA VAL A 1032 24.44 64.56 70.23
C VAL A 1032 23.43 63.55 69.69
N THR A 1033 22.14 63.90 69.62
CA THR A 1033 21.10 63.03 69.03
C THR A 1033 21.18 62.96 67.50
N LYS A 1034 21.49 64.07 66.81
CA LYS A 1034 21.73 64.05 65.35
C LYS A 1034 22.97 63.26 64.97
N GLU A 1035 24.08 63.48 65.67
CA GLU A 1035 25.34 62.75 65.43
C GLU A 1035 25.15 61.23 65.61
N LYS A 1036 24.31 60.83 66.59
CA LYS A 1036 23.87 59.44 66.73
C LYS A 1036 22.98 58.96 65.58
N ASP A 1037 21.99 59.75 65.15
CA ASP A 1037 21.09 59.38 64.04
C ASP A 1037 21.87 59.20 62.71
N ASP A 1038 22.85 60.08 62.44
CA ASP A 1038 23.75 60.01 61.28
C ASP A 1038 24.64 58.74 61.33
N LEU A 1039 25.27 58.45 62.48
CA LEU A 1039 26.03 57.20 62.68
C LEU A 1039 25.14 55.95 62.61
N GLU A 1040 23.87 56.04 63.04
CA GLU A 1040 22.92 54.93 62.90
C GLU A 1040 22.47 54.74 61.43
N GLU A 1041 22.49 55.78 60.60
CA GLU A 1041 22.37 55.65 59.13
C GLU A 1041 23.60 55.03 58.49
N GLU A 1042 24.81 55.48 58.84
CA GLU A 1042 26.05 54.88 58.35
C GLU A 1042 26.17 53.40 58.75
N ARG A 1043 25.86 53.07 60.02
CA ARG A 1043 25.78 51.68 60.51
C ARG A 1043 24.81 50.83 59.68
N ARG A 1044 23.63 51.36 59.35
CA ARG A 1044 22.66 50.68 58.45
C ARG A 1044 23.23 50.50 57.04
N ALA A 1045 23.99 51.45 56.52
CA ALA A 1045 24.63 51.37 55.20
C ALA A 1045 25.82 50.40 55.16
N ILE A 1046 26.59 50.27 56.24
CA ILE A 1046 27.65 49.24 56.39
C ILE A 1046 27.01 47.86 56.52
N LEU A 1047 26.01 47.68 57.40
CA LEU A 1047 25.31 46.41 57.58
C LEU A 1047 24.71 45.88 56.28
N ARG A 1048 24.14 46.75 55.42
CA ARG A 1048 23.69 46.37 54.08
C ARG A 1048 24.86 45.83 53.23
N ARG A 1049 25.95 46.59 53.07
CA ARG A 1049 27.12 46.17 52.26
C ARG A 1049 27.77 44.88 52.77
N THR A 1050 27.84 44.69 54.09
CA THR A 1050 28.29 43.44 54.71
C THR A 1050 27.36 42.27 54.37
N SER A 1051 26.04 42.48 54.46
CA SER A 1051 25.04 41.49 54.07
C SER A 1051 25.09 41.16 52.58
N ASP A 1052 25.29 42.17 51.72
CA ASP A 1052 25.38 42.01 50.26
C ASP A 1052 26.61 41.17 49.88
N ASN A 1053 27.77 41.45 50.49
CA ASN A 1053 28.98 40.64 50.32
C ASN A 1053 28.83 39.21 50.90
N GLU A 1054 28.13 39.05 52.03
CA GLU A 1054 27.79 37.73 52.56
C GLU A 1054 26.88 36.94 51.62
N THR A 1055 25.92 37.58 50.93
CA THR A 1055 25.09 36.92 49.93
C THR A 1055 25.91 36.53 48.71
N LEU A 1056 26.82 37.38 48.22
CA LEU A 1056 27.73 37.05 47.13
C LEU A 1056 28.65 35.86 47.47
N GLU A 1057 29.24 35.81 48.67
CA GLU A 1057 30.02 34.64 49.12
C GLU A 1057 29.21 33.35 49.13
N LYS A 1058 27.95 33.40 49.58
CA LYS A 1058 27.03 32.25 49.60
C LYS A 1058 26.61 31.82 48.19
N GLU A 1059 26.43 32.77 47.27
CA GLU A 1059 26.18 32.51 45.85
C GLU A 1059 27.39 31.84 45.18
N PHE A 1060 28.59 32.41 45.30
CA PHE A 1060 29.82 31.84 44.73
C PHE A 1060 30.14 30.44 45.30
N ALA A 1061 29.89 30.21 46.59
CA ALA A 1061 30.08 28.88 47.20
C ALA A 1061 29.15 27.82 46.55
N LYS A 1062 27.88 28.19 46.32
CA LYS A 1062 26.86 27.34 45.68
C LYS A 1062 27.15 27.11 44.19
N GLU A 1063 27.63 28.13 43.48
CA GLU A 1063 28.11 27.98 42.10
C GLU A 1063 29.31 27.02 42.02
N ALA A 1064 30.28 27.15 42.94
CA ALA A 1064 31.46 26.28 42.96
C ALA A 1064 31.12 24.81 43.28
N GLU A 1065 30.15 24.53 44.16
CA GLU A 1065 29.61 23.17 44.39
C GLU A 1065 28.90 22.61 43.13
N THR A 1066 28.15 23.47 42.43
CA THR A 1066 27.50 23.11 41.16
C THR A 1066 28.53 22.70 40.10
N VAL A 1067 29.65 23.43 40.03
CA VAL A 1067 30.76 23.12 39.11
C VAL A 1067 31.49 21.83 39.48
N GLU A 1068 31.78 21.58 40.75
CA GLU A 1068 32.40 20.30 41.17
C GLU A 1068 31.56 19.10 40.74
N ASN A 1069 30.26 19.15 40.99
CA ASN A 1069 29.35 18.08 40.60
C ASN A 1069 29.27 17.94 39.07
N ALA A 1070 29.26 19.05 38.32
CA ALA A 1070 29.35 19.02 36.86
C ALA A 1070 30.66 18.42 36.34
N LEU A 1071 31.82 18.77 36.92
CA LEU A 1071 33.12 18.21 36.56
C LEU A 1071 33.19 16.70 36.85
N VAL A 1072 32.58 16.23 37.94
CA VAL A 1072 32.45 14.78 38.20
C VAL A 1072 31.57 14.11 37.15
N CYS A 1073 30.41 14.68 36.80
CA CYS A 1073 29.55 14.15 35.73
C CYS A 1073 30.29 14.07 34.38
N PHE A 1074 30.96 15.14 33.96
CA PHE A 1074 31.75 15.15 32.74
C PHE A 1074 32.92 14.16 32.78
N GLY A 1075 33.61 14.04 33.92
CA GLY A 1075 34.74 13.13 34.08
C GLY A 1075 34.35 11.65 34.05
N VAL A 1076 33.23 11.29 34.70
CA VAL A 1076 32.67 9.93 34.63
C VAL A 1076 32.17 9.62 33.22
N TYR A 1077 31.51 10.56 32.55
CA TYR A 1077 31.08 10.41 31.15
C TYR A 1077 32.24 10.20 30.17
N LEU A 1078 33.35 10.91 30.34
CA LEU A 1078 34.53 10.81 29.46
C LEU A 1078 35.46 9.61 29.77
N LYS A 1079 35.27 8.93 30.90
CA LYS A 1079 36.15 7.87 31.43
C LYS A 1079 36.36 6.69 30.46
N ASP A 1080 35.31 6.31 29.74
CA ASP A 1080 35.35 5.21 28.76
C ASP A 1080 35.81 5.66 27.36
N TRP A 1081 35.99 6.97 27.13
CA TRP A 1081 36.15 7.58 25.79
C TRP A 1081 37.46 8.37 25.61
N VAL A 1082 38.21 8.62 26.68
CA VAL A 1082 39.49 9.36 26.68
C VAL A 1082 40.47 8.68 27.62
N PRO A 1083 41.60 8.14 27.13
CA PRO A 1083 42.60 7.46 27.99
C PRO A 1083 43.14 8.34 29.13
N ASN A 1084 43.19 9.67 28.93
CA ASN A 1084 43.84 10.62 29.82
C ASN A 1084 42.88 11.72 30.34
N VAL A 1085 41.75 11.35 30.97
CA VAL A 1085 40.87 12.33 31.65
C VAL A 1085 41.65 13.18 32.68
N LYS A 1086 42.70 12.61 33.30
CA LYS A 1086 43.60 13.31 34.23
C LYS A 1086 44.29 14.53 33.65
N ASP A 1087 44.73 14.48 32.39
CA ASP A 1087 45.46 15.59 31.74
C ASP A 1087 44.56 16.82 31.59
N MET A 1088 43.26 16.60 31.38
CA MET A 1088 42.28 17.68 31.24
C MET A 1088 41.96 18.36 32.58
N ILE A 1089 41.94 17.59 33.68
CA ILE A 1089 41.80 18.11 35.05
C ILE A 1089 43.06 18.86 35.47
N ALA A 1090 44.25 18.32 35.18
CA ALA A 1090 45.54 18.98 35.43
C ALA A 1090 45.59 20.35 34.72
N ALA A 1091 45.21 20.40 33.44
CA ALA A 1091 45.18 21.66 32.68
C ALA A 1091 44.10 22.67 33.13
N LEU A 1092 43.16 22.27 34.00
CA LEU A 1092 42.24 23.19 34.70
C LEU A 1092 42.86 23.71 36.00
N LYS A 1093 43.54 22.83 36.76
CA LYS A 1093 44.30 23.14 37.98
C LYS A 1093 45.42 24.16 37.71
N ASP A 1094 46.16 23.99 36.63
CA ASP A 1094 47.21 24.92 36.21
C ASP A 1094 46.68 26.33 35.91
N ALA A 1095 45.51 26.42 35.25
CA ALA A 1095 44.87 27.68 34.91
C ALA A 1095 44.39 28.46 36.14
N ILE A 1096 43.85 27.76 37.15
CA ILE A 1096 43.41 28.35 38.42
C ILE A 1096 44.63 28.80 39.25
N SER A 1097 45.66 27.95 39.34
CA SER A 1097 46.91 28.26 40.06
C SER A 1097 47.59 29.50 39.48
N GLY A 1098 47.79 29.56 38.16
CA GLY A 1098 48.42 30.71 37.50
C GLY A 1098 47.58 32.01 37.52
N GLY A 1099 46.30 31.93 37.87
CA GLY A 1099 45.45 33.09 38.17
C GLY A 1099 45.65 33.61 39.59
N LEU A 1100 45.67 32.72 40.58
CA LEU A 1100 45.89 33.03 41.98
C LEU A 1100 47.31 33.53 42.26
N GLU A 1101 48.33 32.96 41.61
CA GLU A 1101 49.72 33.38 41.77
C GLU A 1101 49.96 34.85 41.41
N ARG A 1102 49.26 35.39 40.41
CA ARG A 1102 49.34 36.82 40.04
C ARG A 1102 48.90 37.71 41.19
N LEU A 1103 47.77 37.37 41.83
CA LEU A 1103 47.22 38.12 42.97
C LEU A 1103 48.13 38.04 44.20
N VAL A 1104 48.76 36.87 44.41
CA VAL A 1104 49.78 36.70 45.46
C VAL A 1104 51.00 37.56 45.19
N CYS A 1105 51.45 37.69 43.93
CA CYS A 1105 52.54 38.59 43.54
C CYS A 1105 52.17 40.07 43.74
N ASP A 1106 50.96 40.48 43.38
CA ASP A 1106 50.48 41.86 43.55
C ASP A 1106 50.37 42.24 45.05
N ALA A 1107 49.83 41.34 45.88
CA ALA A 1107 49.66 41.54 47.33
C ALA A 1107 50.96 41.41 48.16
N ALA A 1108 52.02 40.82 47.60
CA ALA A 1108 53.29 40.58 48.31
C ALA A 1108 54.04 41.87 48.71
N THR A 1109 53.60 43.03 48.24
CA THR A 1109 54.30 44.31 48.45
C THR A 1109 54.06 44.96 49.82
N ASN A 1110 52.99 44.62 50.56
CA ASN A 1110 52.78 45.15 51.94
C ASN A 1110 51.86 44.33 52.88
N GLU A 1111 51.16 43.29 52.46
CA GLU A 1111 50.10 42.64 53.29
C GLU A 1111 50.33 41.14 53.53
N GLY A 1112 51.22 40.80 54.47
CA GLY A 1112 51.59 39.41 54.75
C GLY A 1112 50.43 38.49 55.16
N GLU A 1113 49.41 39.03 55.83
CA GLU A 1113 48.22 38.25 56.21
C GLU A 1113 47.27 37.99 55.02
N ARG A 1114 47.22 38.91 54.05
CA ARG A 1114 46.45 38.74 52.81
C ARG A 1114 47.06 37.65 51.94
N VAL A 1115 48.38 37.67 51.77
CA VAL A 1115 49.12 36.59 51.08
C VAL A 1115 48.87 35.23 51.73
N LYS A 1116 48.78 35.18 53.06
CA LYS A 1116 48.44 33.94 53.79
C LYS A 1116 47.03 33.45 53.43
N ARG A 1117 46.02 34.32 53.49
CA ARG A 1117 44.63 33.99 53.14
C ARG A 1117 44.48 33.52 51.69
N LEU A 1118 45.16 34.17 50.74
CA LEU A 1118 45.13 33.75 49.32
C LEU A 1118 45.75 32.36 49.10
N ARG A 1119 46.83 32.01 49.81
CA ARG A 1119 47.43 30.66 49.76
C ARG A 1119 46.57 29.60 50.45
N GLU A 1120 45.90 29.94 51.55
CA GLU A 1120 44.92 29.07 52.20
C GLU A 1120 43.72 28.79 51.27
N LEU A 1121 43.27 29.80 50.51
CA LEU A 1121 42.23 29.66 49.48
C LEU A 1121 42.69 28.81 48.29
N GLN A 1122 43.91 29.02 47.78
CA GLN A 1122 44.50 28.20 46.70
C GLN A 1122 44.53 26.73 47.09
N LYS A 1123 45.07 26.41 48.28
CA LYS A 1123 45.12 25.04 48.80
C LYS A 1123 43.72 24.45 48.94
N SER A 1124 42.74 25.22 49.41
CA SER A 1124 41.35 24.77 49.51
C SER A 1124 40.78 24.38 48.14
N TYR A 1125 41.07 25.12 47.07
CA TYR A 1125 40.66 24.77 45.71
C TYR A 1125 41.42 23.58 45.12
N ASP A 1126 42.71 23.43 45.41
CA ASP A 1126 43.47 22.23 45.01
C ASP A 1126 42.92 20.97 45.66
N ASP A 1127 42.68 21.00 46.98
CA ASP A 1127 42.08 19.88 47.73
C ASP A 1127 40.66 19.55 47.19
N ARG A 1128 39.92 20.54 46.65
CA ARG A 1128 38.60 20.35 46.02
C ARG A 1128 38.72 19.64 44.66
N LEU A 1129 39.66 20.06 43.81
CA LEU A 1129 39.88 19.42 42.50
C LEU A 1129 40.43 18.00 42.62
N GLU A 1130 41.25 17.72 43.63
CA GLU A 1130 41.75 16.37 43.91
C GLU A 1130 40.61 15.43 44.34
N ARG A 1131 39.70 15.89 45.21
CA ARG A 1131 38.46 15.15 45.52
C ARG A 1131 37.55 14.92 44.32
N VAL A 1132 37.50 15.85 43.35
CA VAL A 1132 36.78 15.65 42.09
C VAL A 1132 37.43 14.54 41.26
N ALA A 1133 38.75 14.51 41.15
CA ALA A 1133 39.49 13.44 40.46
C ALA A 1133 39.26 12.07 41.11
N ASP A 1134 39.34 11.97 42.44
CA ASP A 1134 39.05 10.74 43.19
C ASP A 1134 37.61 10.25 42.98
N ARG A 1135 36.63 11.16 42.98
CA ARG A 1135 35.22 10.84 42.70
C ARG A 1135 35.02 10.31 41.28
N ILE A 1136 35.76 10.82 40.30
CA ILE A 1136 35.74 10.32 38.91
C ILE A 1136 36.37 8.92 38.83
N GLU A 1137 37.45 8.64 39.57
CA GLU A 1137 38.04 7.30 39.64
C GLU A 1137 37.12 6.29 40.34
N ALA A 1138 36.52 6.67 41.47
CA ALA A 1138 35.62 5.81 42.24
C ALA A 1138 34.25 5.56 41.56
N GLY A 1139 33.81 6.48 40.70
CA GLY A 1139 32.58 6.32 39.91
C GLY A 1139 32.67 5.12 38.96
N ARG A 1140 31.72 4.18 39.06
CA ARG A 1140 31.52 3.19 37.99
C ARG A 1140 30.90 3.92 36.79
N PRO A 1141 31.30 3.61 35.54
CA PRO A 1141 30.51 3.98 34.38
C PRO A 1141 29.13 3.33 34.54
N SER A 1142 28.07 4.14 34.68
CA SER A 1142 26.73 3.63 34.48
C SER A 1142 26.48 3.56 32.98
N ALA A 1143 25.88 2.47 32.52
CA ALA A 1143 25.40 2.33 31.15
C ALA A 1143 24.29 3.34 30.78
N GLU A 1144 23.83 4.12 31.77
CA GLU A 1144 22.72 5.09 31.70
C GLU A 1144 23.19 6.54 31.86
N SER A 1145 24.46 6.85 31.57
CA SER A 1145 24.98 8.23 31.57
C SER A 1145 24.46 9.00 30.32
N HIS A 1146 23.17 9.31 30.29
CA HIS A 1146 22.47 9.79 29.09
C HIS A 1146 22.92 11.20 28.65
N HIS A 1147 23.02 11.44 27.33
CA HIS A 1147 23.43 12.73 26.76
C HIS A 1147 22.56 13.91 27.21
N GLY A 1148 21.29 13.67 27.54
CA GLY A 1148 20.40 14.69 28.11
C GLY A 1148 20.89 15.21 29.46
N GLU A 1149 21.43 14.34 30.33
CA GLU A 1149 21.95 14.74 31.63
C GLU A 1149 23.18 15.64 31.49
N ILE A 1150 24.03 15.37 30.49
CA ILE A 1150 25.24 16.15 30.20
C ILE A 1150 24.89 17.53 29.63
N GLU A 1151 23.94 17.62 28.70
CA GLU A 1151 23.44 18.90 28.18
C GLU A 1151 22.67 19.69 29.28
N ASP A 1152 21.89 19.03 30.14
CA ASP A 1152 21.23 19.65 31.30
C ASP A 1152 22.25 20.21 32.32
N VAL A 1153 23.37 19.50 32.53
CA VAL A 1153 24.47 19.97 33.38
C VAL A 1153 25.17 21.19 32.74
N MET A 1154 25.37 21.22 31.42
CA MET A 1154 25.86 22.43 30.74
C MET A 1154 24.89 23.60 30.83
N ALA A 1155 23.58 23.36 30.64
CA ALA A 1155 22.54 24.38 30.76
C ALA A 1155 22.52 25.00 32.16
N LYS A 1156 22.52 24.17 33.22
CA LYS A 1156 22.61 24.61 34.61
C LYS A 1156 23.83 25.48 34.89
N LEU A 1157 24.99 25.18 34.28
CA LEU A 1157 26.18 26.02 34.38
C LEU A 1157 26.02 27.37 33.68
N TYR A 1158 25.38 27.42 32.50
CA TYR A 1158 25.06 28.69 31.83
C TYR A 1158 24.00 29.52 32.56
N GLU A 1159 23.16 28.90 33.38
CA GLU A 1159 22.13 29.55 34.21
C GLU A 1159 22.66 30.10 35.54
N THR A 1160 23.88 29.73 35.96
CA THR A 1160 24.50 30.31 37.16
C THR A 1160 24.66 31.83 37.05
N THR A 1161 24.44 32.51 38.17
CA THR A 1161 24.33 33.97 38.28
C THR A 1161 25.60 34.70 37.84
N HIS A 1162 26.78 34.26 38.28
CA HIS A 1162 28.04 34.94 38.03
C HIS A 1162 28.92 34.18 37.03
N LEU A 1163 29.14 32.89 37.24
CA LEU A 1163 29.92 32.04 36.33
C LEU A 1163 29.27 31.93 34.96
N GLY A 1164 27.94 31.79 34.89
CA GLY A 1164 27.18 31.67 33.65
C GLY A 1164 27.30 32.91 32.76
N LEU A 1165 27.41 34.11 33.35
CA LEU A 1165 27.70 35.35 32.62
C LEU A 1165 29.11 35.35 32.01
N GLU A 1166 30.11 34.82 32.72
CA GLU A 1166 31.49 34.73 32.21
C GLU A 1166 31.66 33.61 31.17
N LEU A 1167 30.94 32.47 31.30
CA LEU A 1167 30.86 31.43 30.27
C LEU A 1167 30.24 31.96 28.96
N LYS A 1168 29.18 32.78 29.05
CA LYS A 1168 28.56 33.45 27.89
C LYS A 1168 29.51 34.45 27.21
N LYS A 1169 30.38 35.14 27.97
CA LYS A 1169 31.42 36.02 27.41
C LYS A 1169 32.53 35.23 26.72
N ALA A 1170 33.02 34.16 27.35
CA ALA A 1170 34.10 33.32 26.80
C ALA A 1170 33.73 32.73 25.42
N THR A 1171 32.52 32.16 25.29
CA THR A 1171 32.01 31.60 24.03
C THR A 1171 31.75 32.64 22.93
N SER A 1172 31.35 33.87 23.30
CA SER A 1172 31.26 34.98 22.33
C SER A 1172 32.63 35.42 21.80
N THR A 1173 33.70 35.24 22.60
CA THR A 1173 35.07 35.62 22.21
C THR A 1173 35.72 34.58 21.30
N SER A 1174 35.45 33.28 21.52
CA SER A 1174 35.97 32.20 20.66
C SER A 1174 35.31 32.16 19.27
N SER A 1175 34.05 32.61 19.15
CA SER A 1175 33.42 32.80 17.83
C SER A 1175 33.91 34.03 17.06
N GLY A 1176 34.37 35.08 17.76
CA GLY A 1176 34.88 36.32 17.16
C GLY A 1176 36.15 36.15 16.31
N HIS A 1177 37.01 35.16 16.62
CA HIS A 1177 38.26 34.92 15.88
C HIS A 1177 38.11 34.26 14.50
N VAL A 1178 36.89 33.87 14.09
CA VAL A 1178 36.63 33.34 12.74
C VAL A 1178 35.97 34.38 11.81
N ALA A 1179 35.36 35.43 12.37
CA ALA A 1179 34.67 36.48 11.60
C ALA A 1179 35.55 37.71 11.25
N ALA A 1180 36.79 37.76 11.74
CA ALA A 1180 37.68 38.92 11.62
C ALA A 1180 38.92 38.68 10.73
N SER A 1181 38.82 37.79 9.73
CA SER A 1181 39.91 37.52 8.77
C SER A 1181 39.50 37.54 7.28
N GLU A 1182 38.55 38.39 6.90
CA GLU A 1182 38.31 38.81 5.51
C GLU A 1182 38.11 40.33 5.39
N ASN A 1183 39.10 41.11 5.85
CA ASN A 1183 39.51 42.40 5.24
C ASN A 1183 40.63 43.10 6.04
N ALA A 1184 41.88 42.68 5.81
CA ALA A 1184 43.07 43.52 6.00
C ALA A 1184 44.27 42.86 5.30
N ASN A 1185 44.66 43.36 4.13
CA ASN A 1185 45.97 43.02 3.57
C ASN A 1185 47.06 43.82 4.31
N PRO A 1186 48.25 43.24 4.56
CA PRO A 1186 49.20 43.77 5.54
C PRO A 1186 50.15 44.83 4.96
N PRO A 1187 50.70 45.74 5.78
CA PRO A 1187 51.98 46.37 5.48
C PRO A 1187 53.11 45.38 5.82
N ALA A 1188 53.98 45.11 4.85
CA ALA A 1188 55.18 44.30 5.10
C ALA A 1188 56.19 45.08 5.96
N SER A 1189 56.79 44.40 6.93
CA SER A 1189 58.07 44.82 7.48
C SER A 1189 59.18 44.37 6.54
N ASP A 1190 60.04 45.28 6.10
CA ASP A 1190 61.42 44.92 5.76
C ASP A 1190 62.38 45.97 6.33
N SER A 1191 63.60 45.55 6.59
CA SER A 1191 64.48 46.21 7.55
C SER A 1191 65.73 46.83 6.93
N THR A 1192 66.22 47.87 7.61
CA THR A 1192 67.57 48.46 7.54
C THR A 1192 67.91 49.52 6.46
N VAL A 1193 68.45 50.63 6.99
CA VAL A 1193 69.59 51.44 6.48
C VAL A 1193 69.32 52.65 5.54
N THR A 1194 69.29 53.81 6.22
CA THR A 1194 69.85 55.14 5.88
C THR A 1194 69.40 55.97 4.66
N ALA A 1195 68.81 57.13 5.01
CA ALA A 1195 69.18 58.49 4.57
C ALA A 1195 69.10 58.90 3.07
N ALA A 1196 68.17 59.81 2.76
CA ALA A 1196 68.45 61.12 2.13
C ALA A 1196 67.25 62.09 2.23
N SER A 1197 67.54 63.40 2.09
CA SER A 1197 66.60 64.55 2.16
C SER A 1197 66.00 64.91 0.78
N PRO A 1198 65.04 65.87 0.67
CA PRO A 1198 64.02 65.86 -0.38
C PRO A 1198 64.26 66.77 -1.60
N GLY A 1199 63.47 66.54 -2.64
CA GLY A 1199 63.24 67.35 -3.84
C GLY A 1199 62.42 66.52 -4.85
N GLY A 1200 61.62 67.06 -5.77
CA GLY A 1200 61.35 68.46 -6.08
C GLY A 1200 61.02 68.66 -7.56
N ASP A 1201 59.71 68.64 -7.88
CA ASP A 1201 59.06 69.21 -9.08
C ASP A 1201 59.42 68.76 -10.52
N ALA A 1202 58.56 69.26 -11.44
CA ALA A 1202 58.56 69.17 -12.91
C ALA A 1202 58.03 67.84 -13.52
N SER A 1203 57.15 67.86 -14.54
CA SER A 1203 56.44 68.99 -15.21
C SER A 1203 55.31 68.49 -16.13
N ALA A 1204 54.33 69.37 -16.39
CA ALA A 1204 53.51 69.56 -17.61
C ALA A 1204 53.29 68.42 -18.64
N GLY A 1205 52.10 68.26 -19.24
CA GLY A 1205 50.86 69.05 -19.14
C GLY A 1205 49.97 68.92 -20.40
N ASN A 1206 48.81 69.59 -20.39
CA ASN A 1206 48.01 70.03 -21.56
C ASN A 1206 47.38 68.90 -22.45
N ASP A 1207 46.24 69.08 -23.13
CA ASP A 1207 45.15 70.07 -23.02
C ASP A 1207 43.89 69.60 -23.81
N VAL A 1208 42.71 69.95 -23.27
CA VAL A 1208 41.50 70.50 -23.98
C VAL A 1208 40.49 69.56 -24.72
N PRO A 1209 39.14 69.77 -24.55
CA PRO A 1209 38.03 69.07 -25.23
C PRO A 1209 37.32 69.94 -26.32
N PRO A 1210 36.16 69.55 -26.92
CA PRO A 1210 34.85 69.92 -26.31
C PRO A 1210 33.59 69.04 -26.60
N GLU A 1211 32.67 69.02 -25.61
CA GLU A 1211 31.19 69.23 -25.67
C GLU A 1211 30.30 68.78 -26.87
N SER A 1212 29.10 68.23 -26.57
CA SER A 1212 27.85 69.04 -26.48
C SER A 1212 26.52 68.28 -26.24
N ARG A 1213 25.66 68.84 -25.34
CA ARG A 1213 24.15 68.86 -25.33
C ARG A 1213 23.34 67.54 -25.20
N VAL A 1214 22.15 67.44 -24.54
CA VAL A 1214 21.16 68.37 -23.90
C VAL A 1214 20.55 67.67 -22.65
N GLN A 1215 20.59 68.20 -21.41
CA GLN A 1215 19.52 68.91 -20.64
C GLN A 1215 18.07 68.34 -20.70
N ALA A 1216 17.46 67.88 -19.58
CA ALA A 1216 16.61 68.62 -18.58
C ALA A 1216 15.09 68.65 -18.96
N ALA A 1217 14.05 68.81 -18.11
CA ALA A 1217 13.91 69.08 -16.66
C ALA A 1217 12.45 68.78 -16.12
N VAL A 1218 12.29 68.46 -14.82
CA VAL A 1218 11.41 69.12 -13.78
C VAL A 1218 9.85 69.06 -13.78
N SER A 1219 9.27 68.85 -12.55
CA SER A 1219 7.93 69.26 -12.00
C SER A 1219 6.62 68.60 -12.52
N GLN A 1220 5.43 68.62 -11.84
CA GLN A 1220 4.96 68.76 -10.43
C GLN A 1220 3.45 68.36 -10.32
N ASP A 1221 2.95 68.08 -9.09
CA ASP A 1221 1.59 68.26 -8.51
C ASP A 1221 0.31 67.96 -9.35
N SER A 1222 -0.66 67.11 -8.93
CA SER A 1222 -1.73 67.40 -7.93
C SER A 1222 -2.96 66.44 -8.17
N ALA A 1223 -4.03 66.31 -7.35
CA ALA A 1223 -4.22 66.32 -5.88
C ALA A 1223 -5.66 65.87 -5.45
N ALA A 1224 -5.80 65.37 -4.21
CA ALA A 1224 -6.97 65.43 -3.28
C ALA A 1224 -8.27 64.55 -3.39
N ALA A 1225 -8.60 63.94 -2.22
CA ALA A 1225 -9.92 63.78 -1.55
C ALA A 1225 -10.98 62.71 -1.97
N ALA A 1226 -11.80 62.29 -0.97
CA ALA A 1226 -12.86 61.24 -0.97
C ALA A 1226 -14.25 61.88 -0.63
N PRO A 1227 -15.35 61.22 -0.16
CA PRO A 1227 -15.74 59.78 -0.04
C PRO A 1227 -17.25 59.45 -0.42
N THR A 1228 -17.73 58.22 -0.09
CA THR A 1228 -19.12 57.77 0.26
C THR A 1228 -20.32 57.67 -0.72
N GLU A 1229 -20.92 56.46 -0.73
CA GLU A 1229 -22.36 56.04 -0.65
C GLU A 1229 -23.44 56.15 -1.78
N GLU A 1230 -24.19 55.03 -1.88
CA GLU A 1230 -25.60 54.73 -2.31
C GLU A 1230 -26.25 55.19 -3.65
N GLY A 1231 -27.09 54.30 -4.22
CA GLY A 1231 -28.40 54.74 -4.79
C GLY A 1231 -28.88 54.24 -6.18
N LEU A 1232 -29.35 52.99 -6.28
CA LEU A 1232 -30.51 52.50 -7.10
C LEU A 1232 -30.90 53.14 -8.47
N SER A 1233 -31.02 52.31 -9.52
CA SER A 1233 -32.32 52.04 -10.22
C SER A 1233 -32.23 51.00 -11.38
N SER A 1234 -33.32 50.27 -11.61
CA SER A 1234 -33.59 49.31 -12.71
C SER A 1234 -34.42 50.02 -13.83
N PRO A 1235 -35.02 49.43 -14.92
CA PRO A 1235 -35.65 48.08 -15.05
C PRO A 1235 -35.71 47.38 -16.46
N TRP A 1236 -36.41 46.21 -16.53
CA TRP A 1236 -36.92 45.42 -17.71
C TRP A 1236 -35.88 44.59 -18.53
N GLU A 1237 -35.97 43.25 -18.65
CA GLU A 1237 -36.92 42.35 -19.39
C GLU A 1237 -36.80 42.43 -20.95
N SER A 1238 -36.95 41.39 -21.80
CA SER A 1238 -37.02 39.90 -21.68
C SER A 1238 -37.09 39.21 -23.07
N VAL A 1239 -36.35 38.10 -23.33
CA VAL A 1239 -36.79 36.88 -24.11
C VAL A 1239 -37.01 37.05 -25.66
N PRO A 1240 -37.10 36.02 -26.58
CA PRO A 1240 -36.75 34.57 -26.61
C PRO A 1240 -35.90 34.03 -27.83
N MET A 1241 -35.47 32.76 -27.74
CA MET A 1241 -35.45 31.67 -28.77
C MET A 1241 -34.80 31.84 -30.18
N LEU A 1242 -33.76 31.04 -30.49
CA LEU A 1242 -33.85 29.82 -31.37
C LEU A 1242 -32.48 29.13 -31.54
N THR A 1243 -32.51 27.82 -31.80
CA THR A 1243 -31.42 26.89 -32.14
C THR A 1243 -30.86 27.10 -33.57
N PRO A 1244 -29.73 26.47 -33.98
CA PRO A 1244 -28.96 25.39 -33.32
C PRO A 1244 -27.53 25.73 -32.88
#